data_AF-A0A6J4Y7R5-F1
#
_entry.id   AF-A0A6J4Y7R5-F1
#
_cell.length_a   1.000
_cell.length_b   1.000
_cell.length_c   1.000
_cell.angle_alpha   90.00
_cell.angle_beta   90.00
_cell.angle_gamma   90.00
#
_symmetry.space_group_name_H-M   'P 1'
#
loop_
_entity.id
_entity.type
_entity.pdbx_description
1 polymer ?
#
loop_
_entity_poly.entity_id
_entity_poly.type
_entity_poly.pdbx_seq_one_letter_code
_entity_poly.pdbx_strand_id
1 'polypeptide(L)'
;MSHKKVLHVGCGPRNPEALHPAFRQSPWQEVRLDINPAVQPDIVDSITSMQSVADESVDAVWSCHNLEHLFAHEVPLALGEFFRVLRTNGFVLIRLPDIQTVAREVARGNLEDLLYESPAGPISAIDVLWGHRLSIADGNHFMAHKTGFTRETLRQKLMQAGFNEVQIEGQGLDLMGTAYKNRSAAGRQVPTAEKSMDDAETSEGYNVQHGILQNRVSVADATERDPGQCSADAQPARSWYEMGNSYHGQGNFESAVACYKRALKSQPNLVEVHYNLGNTYLDQKIYPKALSSYRKALALKPDYMDAHYNSGIAYFEQGLLDDALASYQKASELDPDRAATWYNMGIIYQQQKLLDRAIDSYQTAVKLKPDFAQAYNNLANVLDERQRTPEAASCYQKALELEPDYADAWYNLGSTLHGMGNYELAKTCYQKALAIQPAYFKAGNNLAKLNQDMLQMEAALQWYKKSIELKPDYAEAHFNLSTALLLTGDFLPGWQEYEWRFKRREWKRTYPYRYEMPRWRGQSFAGKRLYVHSEQGLGDMLQFVRYLPMVKALGGTLIFATVKPMIRLFKDLDSVDELIDVSQKAQPESDDYYIPLLSLPGIFQTTLKSIPARIPYLFADESIVATWKARLSGSGLKVGLVWAGTVTDPRRSLPLAKFRPVAQIAGLSLYGLQKGISAEQIEVEGVPEGMEISNFGQEFKDFADTAAVIENLDLIISIDTSVAHLAGAMGKPVWLLLPFSPDWRWLLGRNDSPWYPSMRLFRQPSPGDWDTVIRQIAAELHDLSFSDRKRAT
;
A
#
# COMPACT_ATOMS: atom_id res chain seq x y z
N MET A 1 43.87 -28.53 25.71
CA MET A 1 43.83 -27.65 24.53
C MET A 1 42.71 -26.65 24.75
N SER A 2 43.02 -25.36 24.77
CA SER A 2 42.08 -24.30 25.14
C SER A 2 40.82 -24.35 24.27
N HIS A 3 39.66 -24.31 24.93
CA HIS A 3 38.36 -24.22 24.27
C HIS A 3 38.30 -22.93 23.45
N LYS A 4 38.33 -23.07 22.11
CA LYS A 4 38.08 -21.97 21.19
C LYS A 4 36.65 -21.49 21.44
N LYS A 5 36.49 -20.23 21.86
CA LYS A 5 35.17 -19.60 21.92
C LYS A 5 34.97 -18.80 20.62
N VAL A 6 33.82 -19.00 19.97
CA VAL A 6 33.44 -18.36 18.69
C VAL A 6 32.27 -17.43 18.97
N LEU A 7 32.32 -16.18 18.51
CA LEU A 7 31.21 -15.23 18.60
C LEU A 7 30.64 -15.02 17.18
N HIS A 8 29.42 -15.49 16.96
CA HIS A 8 28.69 -15.24 15.72
C HIS A 8 27.81 -14.01 15.91
N VAL A 9 28.02 -12.97 15.11
CA VAL A 9 27.27 -11.71 15.19
C VAL A 9 26.53 -11.54 13.87
N GLY A 10 25.24 -11.86 13.86
CA GLY A 10 24.37 -11.48 12.74
C GLY A 10 24.34 -9.95 12.63
N CYS A 11 24.67 -9.43 11.46
CA CYS A 11 24.76 -8.01 11.11
C CYS A 11 25.70 -7.15 11.99
N GLY A 12 26.98 -7.04 11.61
CA GLY A 12 27.93 -6.06 12.16
C GLY A 12 28.42 -5.08 11.09
N PRO A 13 29.17 -4.02 11.47
CA PRO A 13 29.55 -2.95 10.54
C PRO A 13 30.35 -3.48 9.34
N ARG A 14 30.05 -2.99 8.12
CA ARG A 14 30.74 -3.37 6.86
C ARG A 14 32.26 -3.21 6.90
N ASN A 15 32.80 -2.41 7.84
CA ASN A 15 34.22 -2.21 8.04
C ASN A 15 34.70 -2.89 9.34
N PRO A 16 35.54 -3.94 9.27
CA PRO A 16 36.12 -4.61 10.45
C PRO A 16 36.91 -3.68 11.37
N GLU A 17 37.46 -2.57 10.86
CA GLU A 17 38.17 -1.58 11.67
C GLU A 17 37.26 -0.68 12.52
N ALA A 18 35.93 -0.76 12.34
CA ALA A 18 34.96 -0.12 13.22
C ALA A 18 34.60 -0.97 14.46
N LEU A 19 35.11 -2.21 14.55
CA LEU A 19 34.91 -3.06 15.72
C LEU A 19 35.68 -2.51 16.94
N HIS A 20 35.04 -2.48 18.10
CA HIS A 20 35.66 -1.99 19.33
C HIS A 20 36.98 -2.77 19.65
N PRO A 21 38.06 -2.11 20.14
CA PRO A 21 39.38 -2.73 20.34
C PRO A 21 39.38 -4.01 21.19
N ALA A 22 38.43 -4.13 22.13
CA ALA A 22 38.22 -5.32 22.95
C ALA A 22 37.94 -6.61 22.14
N PHE A 23 37.37 -6.51 20.93
CA PHE A 23 37.18 -7.66 20.03
C PHE A 23 38.41 -8.02 19.22
N ARG A 24 39.36 -7.07 19.07
CA ARG A 24 40.61 -7.29 18.33
C ARG A 24 41.70 -7.91 19.20
N GLN A 25 41.59 -7.77 20.53
CA GLN A 25 42.63 -8.17 21.50
C GLN A 25 42.23 -9.34 22.40
N SER A 26 41.02 -9.89 22.26
CA SER A 26 40.48 -10.99 23.10
C SER A 26 40.70 -12.35 22.40
N PRO A 27 40.85 -13.49 23.12
CA PRO A 27 41.23 -14.80 22.55
C PRO A 27 40.20 -15.47 21.61
N TRP A 28 39.26 -14.71 21.06
CA TRP A 28 38.24 -15.15 20.11
C TRP A 28 38.83 -15.04 18.69
N GLN A 29 38.93 -16.16 17.97
CA GLN A 29 39.68 -16.22 16.71
C GLN A 29 38.85 -16.02 15.43
N GLU A 30 37.53 -15.83 15.48
CA GLU A 30 36.74 -15.52 14.27
C GLU A 30 35.42 -14.80 14.60
N VAL A 31 35.16 -13.67 13.93
CA VAL A 31 33.87 -12.95 13.90
C VAL A 31 33.41 -12.95 12.44
N ARG A 32 32.24 -13.53 12.16
CA ARG A 32 31.58 -13.46 10.84
C ARG A 32 30.40 -12.52 10.90
N LEU A 33 30.28 -11.66 9.88
CA LEU A 33 29.24 -10.65 9.74
C LEU A 33 28.49 -10.91 8.44
N ASP A 34 27.26 -11.40 8.53
CA ASP A 34 26.34 -11.43 7.39
C ASP A 34 25.31 -10.31 7.58
N ILE A 35 25.23 -9.40 6.62
CA ILE A 35 24.19 -8.35 6.54
C ILE A 35 23.31 -8.64 5.33
N ASN A 36 22.01 -8.85 5.53
CA ASN A 36 21.00 -8.73 4.48
C ASN A 36 19.98 -7.63 4.86
N PRO A 37 19.89 -6.50 4.14
CA PRO A 37 19.13 -5.31 4.57
C PRO A 37 17.59 -5.34 4.40
N ALA A 38 16.98 -6.42 3.93
CA ALA A 38 15.70 -6.34 3.21
C ALA A 38 14.41 -6.60 4.02
N VAL A 39 14.44 -6.55 5.35
CA VAL A 39 13.44 -7.32 6.09
C VAL A 39 13.13 -6.59 7.48
N GLN A 40 11.84 -6.29 7.87
CA GLN A 40 11.19 -5.98 9.21
C GLN A 40 9.86 -6.79 9.57
N PRO A 41 9.53 -7.22 10.83
CA PRO A 41 8.62 -8.36 11.15
C PRO A 41 7.42 -8.16 12.10
N ASP A 42 6.37 -9.02 12.09
CA ASP A 42 5.43 -9.20 13.23
C ASP A 42 4.54 -10.47 13.17
N ILE A 43 4.22 -11.03 14.36
CA ILE A 43 3.23 -12.07 14.78
C ILE A 43 3.69 -13.55 14.88
N VAL A 44 3.64 -14.10 16.10
CA VAL A 44 3.71 -15.56 16.43
C VAL A 44 2.66 -15.87 17.51
N ASP A 45 1.79 -16.87 17.30
CA ASP A 45 0.83 -17.41 18.29
C ASP A 45 0.99 -18.95 18.47
N SER A 46 0.62 -19.47 19.64
CA SER A 46 0.98 -20.83 20.10
C SER A 46 0.04 -21.98 19.65
N ILE A 47 0.58 -23.21 19.66
CA ILE A 47 0.00 -24.47 19.10
C ILE A 47 -1.37 -24.89 19.67
N THR A 48 -1.80 -24.36 20.81
CA THR A 48 -3.05 -24.80 21.48
C THR A 48 -4.34 -24.26 20.85
N SER A 49 -4.26 -23.35 19.87
CA SER A 49 -5.43 -22.63 19.31
C SER A 49 -5.88 -23.09 17.90
N MET A 50 -5.25 -24.12 17.32
CA MET A 50 -5.42 -24.49 15.89
C MET A 50 -6.81 -25.07 15.50
N GLN A 51 -7.78 -25.09 16.41
CA GLN A 51 -9.16 -25.49 16.12
C GLN A 51 -9.87 -24.54 15.13
N SER A 52 -9.40 -23.30 15.01
CA SER A 52 -9.96 -22.25 14.14
C SER A 52 -9.39 -22.24 12.71
N VAL A 53 -8.44 -23.14 12.39
CA VAL A 53 -7.85 -23.25 11.04
C VAL A 53 -8.87 -23.91 10.10
N ALA A 54 -9.57 -23.06 9.34
CA ALA A 54 -10.54 -23.46 8.31
C ALA A 54 -9.83 -24.08 7.08
N ASP A 55 -10.54 -24.89 6.29
CA ASP A 55 -9.99 -25.56 5.11
C ASP A 55 -9.47 -24.60 4.02
N GLU A 56 -9.77 -23.29 4.13
CA GLU A 56 -9.49 -22.26 3.11
C GLU A 56 -8.75 -21.02 3.63
N SER A 57 -8.19 -21.02 4.85
CA SER A 57 -7.42 -19.87 5.34
C SER A 57 -6.01 -19.84 4.73
N VAL A 58 -5.63 -18.69 4.15
CA VAL A 58 -4.38 -18.50 3.37
C VAL A 58 -3.24 -17.87 4.20
N ASP A 59 -3.45 -17.60 5.50
CA ASP A 59 -2.45 -16.89 6.33
C ASP A 59 -1.68 -17.85 7.27
N ALA A 60 -0.34 -17.72 7.26
CA ALA A 60 0.70 -18.72 7.51
C ALA A 60 1.18 -18.92 8.97
N VAL A 61 1.96 -20.01 9.25
CA VAL A 61 3.03 -20.02 10.30
C VAL A 61 4.20 -21.00 9.97
N TRP A 62 5.42 -20.44 9.87
CA TRP A 62 6.72 -21.13 9.99
C TRP A 62 7.53 -20.42 11.12
N SER A 63 8.31 -21.14 11.94
CA SER A 63 9.22 -20.59 12.98
C SER A 63 10.59 -20.21 12.37
N CYS A 64 11.64 -19.93 13.16
CA CYS A 64 12.55 -18.84 12.78
C CYS A 64 13.97 -19.23 12.29
N HIS A 65 14.54 -20.39 12.64
CA HIS A 65 16.01 -20.56 12.44
C HIS A 65 16.45 -21.47 11.29
N ASN A 66 15.60 -22.38 10.81
CA ASN A 66 16.03 -23.40 9.82
C ASN A 66 15.60 -23.11 8.37
N LEU A 67 14.73 -22.14 8.12
CA LEU A 67 14.41 -21.75 6.75
C LEU A 67 15.46 -20.79 6.12
N GLU A 68 16.26 -20.10 6.94
CA GLU A 68 17.26 -19.11 6.45
C GLU A 68 18.40 -19.72 5.62
N HIS A 69 18.69 -21.02 5.76
CA HIS A 69 19.74 -21.69 4.98
C HIS A 69 19.21 -22.56 3.82
N LEU A 70 17.91 -22.87 3.78
CA LEU A 70 17.32 -23.78 2.79
C LEU A 70 16.40 -23.06 1.78
N PHE A 71 15.77 -21.95 2.18
CA PHE A 71 14.99 -21.07 1.30
C PHE A 71 15.31 -19.61 1.63
N ALA A 72 16.39 -19.09 1.05
CA ALA A 72 16.89 -17.73 1.30
C ALA A 72 15.91 -16.60 0.87
N HIS A 73 14.73 -16.96 0.36
CA HIS A 73 13.77 -16.06 -0.29
C HIS A 73 12.37 -16.09 0.35
N GLU A 74 12.16 -16.89 1.42
CA GLU A 74 10.80 -17.20 1.93
C GLU A 74 10.65 -17.21 3.48
N VAL A 75 11.35 -16.36 4.24
CA VAL A 75 11.11 -16.16 5.70
C VAL A 75 11.17 -14.69 6.13
N PRO A 76 10.24 -14.22 6.97
CA PRO A 76 10.38 -12.96 7.69
C PRO A 76 10.81 -13.13 9.19
N LEU A 77 12.09 -12.90 9.56
CA LEU A 77 12.55 -11.61 10.17
C LEU A 77 12.18 -11.22 11.63
N ALA A 78 11.31 -11.93 12.34
CA ALA A 78 10.83 -11.53 13.69
C ALA A 78 11.84 -11.49 14.87
N LEU A 79 13.11 -11.22 14.61
CA LEU A 79 14.20 -11.28 15.58
C LEU A 79 14.90 -9.95 15.84
N GLY A 80 14.39 -8.83 15.30
CA GLY A 80 15.01 -7.50 15.44
C GLY A 80 15.13 -6.95 16.88
N GLU A 81 14.39 -7.50 17.85
CA GLU A 81 14.40 -7.02 19.25
C GLU A 81 15.14 -7.95 20.24
N PHE A 82 15.62 -9.10 19.78
CA PHE A 82 16.22 -10.10 20.66
C PHE A 82 17.55 -10.63 20.11
N PHE A 83 18.59 -10.52 20.93
CA PHE A 83 19.92 -11.03 20.58
C PHE A 83 20.11 -12.44 21.13
N ARG A 84 20.54 -13.36 20.27
CA ARG A 84 20.90 -14.74 20.66
C ARG A 84 22.39 -14.81 21.01
N VAL A 85 22.69 -15.11 22.27
CA VAL A 85 24.07 -15.24 22.77
C VAL A 85 24.38 -16.70 23.09
N LEU A 86 25.32 -17.30 22.34
CA LEU A 86 25.76 -18.69 22.51
C LEU A 86 26.76 -18.85 23.67
N ARG A 87 26.58 -19.90 24.48
CA ARG A 87 27.46 -20.30 25.59
C ARG A 87 27.84 -21.77 25.47
N THR A 88 28.83 -22.18 26.25
CA THR A 88 29.26 -23.58 26.38
C THR A 88 28.16 -24.54 26.82
N ASN A 89 27.08 -24.04 27.46
CA ASN A 89 26.01 -24.86 28.04
C ASN A 89 24.61 -24.54 27.49
N GLY A 90 24.49 -23.77 26.40
CA GLY A 90 23.19 -23.35 25.84
C GLY A 90 23.25 -21.98 25.15
N PHE A 91 22.09 -21.39 24.85
CA PHE A 91 22.01 -20.01 24.37
C PHE A 91 21.03 -19.20 25.22
N VAL A 92 21.22 -17.88 25.25
CA VAL A 92 20.32 -16.93 25.94
C VAL A 92 19.76 -15.94 24.93
N LEU A 93 18.48 -15.61 25.06
CA LEU A 93 17.81 -14.52 24.32
C LEU A 93 17.74 -13.29 25.24
N ILE A 94 18.25 -12.16 24.76
CA ILE A 94 18.28 -10.91 25.54
C ILE A 94 17.68 -9.76 24.73
N ARG A 95 16.87 -8.93 25.39
CA ARG A 95 16.30 -7.70 24.83
C ARG A 95 17.17 -6.51 25.27
N LEU A 96 18.02 -6.02 24.37
CA LEU A 96 18.86 -4.85 24.59
C LEU A 96 18.72 -3.92 23.38
N PRO A 97 18.89 -2.60 23.55
CA PRO A 97 18.53 -1.62 22.52
C PRO A 97 19.43 -1.68 21.28
N ASP A 98 20.65 -2.20 21.42
CA ASP A 98 21.61 -2.27 20.32
C ASP A 98 22.72 -3.33 20.57
N ILE A 99 23.38 -3.71 19.47
CA ILE A 99 24.40 -4.76 19.46
C ILE A 99 25.71 -4.37 20.17
N GLN A 100 26.01 -3.07 20.30
CA GLN A 100 27.19 -2.57 21.00
C GLN A 100 27.00 -2.64 22.52
N THR A 101 25.76 -2.51 23.00
CA THR A 101 25.38 -2.69 24.40
C THR A 101 25.42 -4.17 24.79
N VAL A 102 24.90 -5.07 23.94
CA VAL A 102 25.04 -6.54 24.10
C VAL A 102 26.50 -6.95 24.22
N ALA A 103 27.34 -6.45 23.31
CA ALA A 103 28.77 -6.70 23.28
C ALA A 103 29.49 -6.26 24.57
N ARG A 104 29.12 -5.11 25.13
CA ARG A 104 29.69 -4.56 26.37
C ARG A 104 29.38 -5.44 27.58
N GLU A 105 28.14 -5.88 27.70
CA GLU A 105 27.68 -6.70 28.83
C GLU A 105 28.21 -8.14 28.76
N VAL A 106 28.36 -8.70 27.56
CA VAL A 106 29.09 -9.97 27.34
C VAL A 106 30.56 -9.84 27.77
N ALA A 107 31.24 -8.76 27.38
CA ALA A 107 32.65 -8.55 27.69
C ALA A 107 32.92 -8.32 29.19
N ARG A 108 31.94 -7.79 29.92
CA ARG A 108 31.99 -7.58 31.38
C ARG A 108 31.60 -8.82 32.19
N GLY A 109 31.07 -9.86 31.55
CA GLY A 109 30.56 -11.05 32.22
C GLY A 109 29.18 -10.85 32.86
N ASN A 110 28.56 -9.67 32.71
CA ASN A 110 27.38 -9.22 33.44
C ASN A 110 26.06 -9.92 33.07
N LEU A 111 26.07 -10.83 32.10
CA LEU A 111 24.90 -11.58 31.69
C LEU A 111 24.76 -12.87 32.52
N GLU A 112 24.82 -12.79 33.84
CA GLU A 112 24.85 -14.00 34.67
C GLU A 112 23.45 -14.62 34.87
N ASP A 113 22.35 -13.87 34.68
CA ASP A 113 20.98 -14.36 34.91
C ASP A 113 19.95 -13.94 33.86
N LEU A 114 18.85 -14.71 33.81
CA LEU A 114 17.69 -14.58 32.92
C LEU A 114 17.05 -13.18 33.03
N LEU A 115 17.06 -12.39 31.95
CA LEU A 115 16.39 -11.08 31.90
C LEU A 115 14.93 -11.19 31.39
N TYR A 116 14.19 -12.20 31.86
CA TYR A 116 12.74 -12.28 31.73
C TYR A 116 12.13 -13.25 32.76
N GLU A 117 11.35 -12.74 33.72
CA GLU A 117 10.39 -13.55 34.49
C GLU A 117 8.97 -13.23 34.01
N SER A 118 8.30 -14.24 33.44
CA SER A 118 6.86 -14.19 33.24
C SER A 118 6.16 -14.25 34.61
N PRO A 119 4.99 -13.60 34.80
CA PRO A 119 4.18 -13.77 36.01
C PRO A 119 3.71 -15.23 36.25
N ALA A 120 3.91 -16.12 35.28
CA ALA A 120 3.54 -17.54 35.34
C ALA A 120 4.72 -18.49 35.66
N GLY A 121 5.93 -17.98 35.93
CA GLY A 121 7.13 -18.79 36.23
C GLY A 121 8.05 -19.05 35.01
N PRO A 122 9.15 -19.82 35.20
CA PRO A 122 10.19 -20.01 34.18
C PRO A 122 9.67 -20.76 32.95
N ILE A 123 9.96 -20.22 31.76
CA ILE A 123 9.53 -20.77 30.47
C ILE A 123 10.42 -21.98 30.12
N SER A 124 9.82 -23.17 30.02
CA SER A 124 10.47 -24.36 29.48
C SER A 124 10.59 -24.30 27.95
N ALA A 125 11.55 -25.05 27.40
CA ALA A 125 11.90 -25.16 25.98
C ALA A 125 10.68 -25.09 25.03
N ILE A 126 10.77 -24.20 24.03
CA ILE A 126 9.70 -23.94 23.07
C ILE A 126 9.62 -25.11 22.06
N ASP A 127 8.46 -25.76 22.00
CA ASP A 127 8.10 -26.79 21.03
C ASP A 127 7.75 -26.14 19.69
N VAL A 128 8.43 -26.51 18.61
CA VAL A 128 8.17 -25.92 17.29
C VAL A 128 7.61 -26.96 16.33
N LEU A 129 6.34 -26.78 15.95
CA LEU A 129 5.66 -27.47 14.86
C LEU A 129 5.54 -26.54 13.66
N TRP A 130 6.03 -26.97 12.50
CA TRP A 130 6.01 -26.17 11.26
C TRP A 130 5.06 -26.80 10.25
N GLY A 131 4.13 -26.02 9.68
CA GLY A 131 3.14 -26.51 8.72
C GLY A 131 3.36 -25.92 7.32
N HIS A 132 3.54 -26.76 6.29
CA HIS A 132 3.45 -26.35 4.89
C HIS A 132 2.22 -26.95 4.23
N ARG A 133 1.51 -26.19 3.40
CA ARG A 133 0.43 -26.70 2.55
C ARG A 133 0.87 -26.62 1.08
N LEU A 134 1.03 -27.77 0.44
CA LEU A 134 0.88 -27.87 -1.01
C LEU A 134 -0.58 -28.23 -1.31
N SER A 135 -0.99 -28.11 -2.57
CA SER A 135 -2.37 -28.21 -3.06
C SER A 135 -3.25 -29.25 -2.33
N ILE A 136 -4.58 -29.09 -2.41
CA ILE A 136 -5.59 -30.02 -1.83
C ILE A 136 -5.30 -31.51 -2.14
N ALA A 137 -4.53 -31.81 -3.20
CA ALA A 137 -4.11 -33.16 -3.55
C ALA A 137 -3.03 -33.79 -2.63
N ASP A 138 -2.14 -33.00 -2.01
CA ASP A 138 -0.86 -33.50 -1.43
C ASP A 138 -0.75 -33.43 0.11
N GLY A 139 -1.74 -32.84 0.79
CA GLY A 139 -1.84 -32.84 2.26
C GLY A 139 -0.95 -31.83 2.99
N ASN A 140 -1.23 -31.62 4.28
CA ASN A 140 -0.48 -30.67 5.11
C ASN A 140 0.76 -31.37 5.68
N HIS A 141 1.93 -30.78 5.51
CA HIS A 141 3.21 -31.31 5.98
C HIS A 141 3.61 -30.63 7.29
N PHE A 142 4.05 -31.41 8.26
CA PHE A 142 4.39 -31.03 9.62
C PHE A 142 5.82 -31.45 9.97
N MET A 143 6.57 -30.61 10.66
CA MET A 143 7.87 -30.98 11.23
C MET A 143 7.90 -30.65 12.72
N ALA A 144 8.30 -31.61 13.56
CA ALA A 144 8.49 -31.44 14.99
C ALA A 144 9.91 -31.82 15.40
N HIS A 145 10.63 -30.86 16.00
CA HIS A 145 11.98 -31.06 16.53
C HIS A 145 11.89 -31.21 18.06
N LYS A 146 12.44 -32.29 18.63
CA LYS A 146 11.95 -32.79 19.93
C LYS A 146 12.82 -32.46 21.17
N THR A 147 12.16 -32.00 22.25
CA THR A 147 12.08 -32.71 23.55
C THR A 147 10.64 -32.70 24.10
N GLY A 148 9.81 -33.71 23.75
CA GLY A 148 8.37 -33.82 24.11
C GLY A 148 7.53 -34.82 23.27
N PHE A 149 7.55 -34.74 21.94
CA PHE A 149 6.77 -35.58 21.00
C PHE A 149 7.36 -36.94 20.59
N THR A 150 6.72 -38.08 20.87
CA THR A 150 6.99 -39.34 20.11
C THR A 150 6.18 -39.32 18.81
N ARG A 151 6.46 -40.22 17.85
CA ARG A 151 5.60 -40.39 16.65
C ARG A 151 4.13 -40.52 17.04
N GLU A 152 3.87 -41.22 18.15
CA GLU A 152 2.53 -41.43 18.69
C GLU A 152 1.95 -40.15 19.32
N THR A 153 2.73 -39.41 20.12
CA THR A 153 2.24 -38.16 20.73
C THR A 153 1.96 -37.08 19.69
N LEU A 154 2.77 -36.99 18.63
CA LEU A 154 2.56 -36.04 17.54
C LEU A 154 1.31 -36.39 16.73
N ARG A 155 1.16 -37.66 16.37
CA ARG A 155 -0.05 -38.15 15.70
C ARG A 155 -1.30 -37.83 16.51
N GLN A 156 -1.31 -38.12 17.81
CA GLN A 156 -2.48 -37.83 18.66
C GLN A 156 -2.82 -36.35 18.73
N LYS A 157 -1.83 -35.45 18.82
CA LYS A 157 -2.08 -34.00 18.84
C LYS A 157 -2.66 -33.50 17.52
N LEU A 158 -2.17 -33.98 16.37
CA LEU A 158 -2.72 -33.63 15.07
C LEU A 158 -4.15 -34.17 14.91
N MET A 159 -4.44 -35.37 15.38
CA MET A 159 -5.80 -35.90 15.38
C MET A 159 -6.74 -35.09 16.29
N GLN A 160 -6.29 -34.66 17.47
CA GLN A 160 -7.06 -33.76 18.36
C GLN A 160 -7.32 -32.37 17.75
N ALA A 161 -6.46 -31.92 16.84
CA ALA A 161 -6.64 -30.69 16.08
C ALA A 161 -7.56 -30.86 14.84
N GLY A 162 -8.20 -32.03 14.69
CA GLY A 162 -9.21 -32.29 13.67
C GLY A 162 -8.69 -32.81 12.34
N PHE A 163 -7.47 -33.38 12.30
CA PHE A 163 -6.96 -34.11 11.13
C PHE A 163 -7.28 -35.61 11.24
N ASN A 164 -7.76 -36.22 10.16
CA ASN A 164 -8.39 -37.54 10.15
C ASN A 164 -7.43 -38.63 9.63
N GLU A 165 -6.49 -38.24 8.75
CA GLU A 165 -5.43 -39.12 8.25
C GLU A 165 -4.08 -38.47 8.56
N VAL A 166 -3.27 -39.11 9.42
CA VAL A 166 -1.96 -38.59 9.87
C VAL A 166 -0.86 -39.66 9.70
N GLN A 167 0.11 -39.39 8.83
CA GLN A 167 1.30 -40.21 8.63
C GLN A 167 2.51 -39.49 9.22
N ILE A 168 3.31 -40.15 10.07
CA ILE A 168 4.53 -39.56 10.65
C ILE A 168 5.73 -40.44 10.27
N GLU A 169 6.73 -39.84 9.64
CA GLU A 169 7.98 -40.43 9.17
C GLU A 169 9.20 -39.82 9.89
N GLY A 170 10.34 -40.51 9.85
CA GLY A 170 11.60 -40.08 10.50
C GLY A 170 11.91 -40.76 11.84
N GLN A 171 13.18 -41.08 12.11
CA GLN A 171 13.67 -41.61 13.39
C GLN A 171 14.72 -40.63 13.96
N GLY A 172 14.60 -40.27 15.23
CA GLY A 172 15.56 -39.38 15.91
C GLY A 172 14.93 -38.08 16.43
N LEU A 173 15.69 -36.99 16.40
CA LEU A 173 15.32 -35.69 16.97
C LEU A 173 14.25 -34.95 16.15
N ASP A 174 14.11 -35.31 14.88
CA ASP A 174 13.17 -34.72 13.92
C ASP A 174 12.11 -35.73 13.50
N LEU A 175 10.84 -35.34 13.64
CA LEU A 175 9.68 -36.09 13.15
C LEU A 175 9.02 -35.28 12.05
N MET A 176 8.82 -35.90 10.89
CA MET A 176 8.09 -35.32 9.75
C MET A 176 6.71 -35.97 9.70
N GLY A 177 5.66 -35.24 9.38
CA GLY A 177 4.32 -35.80 9.32
C GLY A 177 3.44 -35.18 8.26
N THR A 178 2.62 -35.96 7.58
CA THR A 178 1.62 -35.47 6.63
C THR A 178 0.23 -35.73 7.18
N ALA A 179 -0.65 -34.72 7.20
CA ALA A 179 -2.00 -34.86 7.72
C ALA A 179 -3.12 -34.19 6.88
N TYR A 180 -4.29 -34.83 6.85
CA TYR A 180 -5.46 -34.43 6.05
C TYR A 180 -6.73 -34.35 6.89
N LYS A 181 -7.58 -33.33 6.65
CA LYS A 181 -8.92 -33.23 7.28
C LYS A 181 -10.02 -33.89 6.45
N ASN A 182 -9.97 -33.86 5.11
CA ASN A 182 -10.91 -34.57 4.24
C ASN A 182 -10.27 -34.87 2.88
N ARG A 183 -10.21 -36.15 2.49
CA ARG A 183 -9.88 -36.56 1.11
C ARG A 183 -11.11 -37.27 0.55
N SER A 184 -11.98 -36.55 -0.14
CA SER A 184 -13.08 -37.18 -0.88
C SER A 184 -12.97 -36.90 -2.37
N ALA A 185 -13.23 -37.95 -3.14
CA ALA A 185 -12.90 -38.14 -4.53
C ALA A 185 -13.70 -37.25 -5.49
N ALA A 186 -13.04 -36.91 -6.61
CA ALA A 186 -13.61 -36.73 -7.95
C ALA A 186 -14.86 -35.82 -8.12
N GLY A 187 -14.65 -34.65 -8.71
CA GLY A 187 -15.73 -33.93 -9.39
C GLY A 187 -15.40 -32.49 -9.74
N ARG A 188 -14.93 -32.25 -10.98
CA ARG A 188 -14.96 -30.92 -11.61
C ARG A 188 -16.39 -30.39 -11.58
N GLN A 189 -16.63 -29.30 -10.85
CA GLN A 189 -17.71 -28.38 -11.17
C GLN A 189 -17.14 -26.97 -11.31
N VAL A 190 -17.37 -26.42 -12.51
CA VAL A 190 -17.00 -25.08 -12.95
C VAL A 190 -17.93 -24.07 -12.27
N PRO A 191 -17.41 -23.05 -11.55
CA PRO A 191 -18.21 -21.87 -11.25
C PRO A 191 -18.27 -21.00 -12.50
N THR A 192 -19.47 -20.83 -13.04
CA THR A 192 -19.78 -19.86 -14.09
C THR A 192 -19.50 -18.44 -13.57
N ALA A 193 -18.42 -17.82 -14.06
CA ALA A 193 -18.10 -16.43 -13.77
C ALA A 193 -18.65 -15.53 -14.89
N GLU A 194 -19.84 -14.98 -14.67
CA GLU A 194 -20.12 -13.60 -15.10
C GLU A 194 -19.47 -12.68 -14.05
N LYS A 195 -18.24 -12.25 -14.31
CA LYS A 195 -17.68 -11.03 -13.71
C LYS A 195 -17.15 -10.16 -14.84
N SER A 196 -17.74 -8.97 -14.91
CA SER A 196 -17.39 -7.91 -15.84
C SER A 196 -15.91 -7.55 -15.75
N MET A 197 -15.33 -7.34 -16.92
CA MET A 197 -13.93 -7.03 -17.21
C MET A 197 -13.52 -5.59 -16.82
N ASP A 198 -14.12 -5.00 -15.79
CA ASP A 198 -13.95 -3.57 -15.42
C ASP A 198 -12.94 -3.35 -14.27
N ASP A 199 -12.37 -4.41 -13.69
CA ASP A 199 -11.51 -4.30 -12.49
C ASP A 199 -9.99 -4.27 -12.80
N ALA A 200 -9.59 -4.19 -14.08
CA ALA A 200 -8.18 -4.12 -14.48
C ALA A 200 -7.75 -2.66 -14.77
N GLU A 201 -7.62 -1.85 -13.72
CA GLU A 201 -6.73 -0.68 -13.73
C GLU A 201 -5.84 -0.79 -12.49
N THR A 202 -4.50 -0.68 -12.62
CA THR A 202 -3.58 -0.73 -11.47
C THR A 202 -3.54 0.61 -10.73
N SER A 203 -2.52 0.92 -9.92
CA SER A 203 -2.45 2.13 -9.09
C SER A 203 -2.73 3.41 -9.91
N GLU A 204 -3.45 4.37 -9.30
CA GLU A 204 -4.13 5.55 -9.92
C GLU A 204 -3.21 6.56 -10.68
N GLY A 205 -1.99 6.17 -11.03
CA GLY A 205 -1.02 6.97 -11.79
C GLY A 205 -0.64 6.41 -13.17
N TYR A 206 -0.91 5.12 -13.46
CA TYR A 206 -0.37 4.49 -14.66
C TYR A 206 -1.45 3.95 -15.59
N ASN A 207 -1.26 4.14 -16.89
CA ASN A 207 -2.00 3.40 -17.89
C ASN A 207 -1.18 2.16 -18.25
N VAL A 208 -1.67 1.00 -17.83
CA VAL A 208 -1.04 -0.29 -18.08
C VAL A 208 -1.70 -0.91 -19.30
N GLN A 209 -0.88 -1.35 -20.26
CA GLN A 209 -1.38 -2.20 -21.33
C GLN A 209 -1.66 -3.59 -20.76
N HIS A 210 -2.95 -3.90 -20.62
CA HIS A 210 -3.43 -5.20 -20.15
C HIS A 210 -3.56 -6.26 -21.26
N GLY A 211 -3.34 -5.88 -22.52
CA GLY A 211 -3.39 -6.80 -23.66
C GLY A 211 -2.10 -7.60 -23.80
N ILE A 212 -2.22 -8.91 -23.94
CA ILE A 212 -1.09 -9.78 -24.32
C ILE A 212 -0.71 -9.56 -25.79
N LEU A 213 0.57 -9.70 -26.11
CA LEU A 213 1.00 -9.70 -27.49
C LEU A 213 0.64 -11.01 -28.16
N GLN A 214 0.10 -10.88 -29.38
CA GLN A 214 -0.25 -11.99 -30.25
C GLN A 214 0.77 -12.13 -31.37
N ASN A 215 2.05 -12.37 -31.03
CA ASN A 215 3.09 -12.65 -32.03
C ASN A 215 2.97 -14.10 -32.49
N ARG A 216 2.11 -14.31 -33.49
CA ARG A 216 1.78 -15.64 -34.02
C ARG A 216 2.64 -15.95 -35.23
N VAL A 217 3.11 -17.20 -35.32
CA VAL A 217 3.69 -17.71 -36.57
C VAL A 217 2.57 -17.70 -37.61
N SER A 218 2.78 -17.01 -38.72
CA SER A 218 1.78 -16.93 -39.77
C SER A 218 1.52 -18.34 -40.32
N VAL A 219 0.28 -18.61 -40.71
CA VAL A 219 -0.12 -19.89 -41.30
C VAL A 219 0.67 -20.21 -42.58
N ALA A 220 1.39 -19.24 -43.16
CA ALA A 220 2.25 -19.38 -44.33
C ALA A 220 3.72 -19.77 -44.01
N ASP A 221 4.24 -19.50 -42.81
CA ASP A 221 5.67 -19.67 -42.49
C ASP A 221 6.03 -21.07 -41.93
N ALA A 222 5.05 -21.92 -41.64
CA ALA A 222 5.26 -23.26 -41.07
C ALA A 222 5.73 -24.32 -42.10
N THR A 223 6.10 -23.95 -43.32
CA THR A 223 6.39 -24.91 -44.42
C THR A 223 7.81 -25.45 -44.50
N GLU A 224 8.72 -25.11 -43.57
CA GLU A 224 10.08 -25.65 -43.60
C GLU A 224 10.44 -26.40 -42.30
N ARG A 225 10.13 -27.70 -42.25
CA ARG A 225 11.00 -28.74 -41.65
C ARG A 225 10.46 -30.16 -41.91
N ASP A 226 11.31 -30.92 -42.61
CA ASP A 226 11.37 -32.39 -42.82
C ASP A 226 10.25 -33.10 -43.62
N PRO A 227 10.45 -33.37 -44.94
CA PRO A 227 9.56 -34.23 -45.72
C PRO A 227 9.84 -35.72 -45.42
N GLY A 228 9.43 -36.18 -44.24
CA GLY A 228 9.44 -37.59 -43.88
C GLY A 228 8.36 -38.39 -44.63
N GLN A 229 8.78 -39.15 -45.64
CA GLN A 229 8.08 -40.25 -46.32
C GLN A 229 6.62 -40.01 -46.76
N CYS A 230 6.45 -39.54 -48.00
CA CYS A 230 5.15 -39.41 -48.65
C CYS A 230 4.67 -40.76 -49.21
N SER A 231 3.58 -41.32 -48.68
CA SER A 231 2.83 -42.41 -49.32
C SER A 231 1.79 -41.84 -50.29
N ALA A 232 1.42 -42.60 -51.33
CA ALA A 232 0.50 -42.15 -52.39
C ALA A 232 -0.91 -41.76 -51.89
N ASP A 233 -1.28 -42.11 -50.65
CA ASP A 233 -2.54 -41.74 -50.00
C ASP A 233 -2.51 -40.35 -49.30
N ALA A 234 -1.36 -39.65 -49.27
CA ALA A 234 -1.17 -38.38 -48.55
C ALA A 234 -1.52 -37.10 -49.36
N GLN A 235 -1.72 -37.19 -50.68
CA GLN A 235 -1.97 -36.01 -51.53
C GLN A 235 -3.28 -35.25 -51.24
N PRO A 236 -4.42 -35.91 -50.93
CA PRO A 236 -5.66 -35.19 -50.62
C PRO A 236 -5.57 -34.36 -49.34
N ALA A 237 -4.96 -34.89 -48.27
CA ALA A 237 -4.87 -34.21 -46.98
C ALA A 237 -4.04 -32.92 -47.07
N ARG A 238 -2.89 -32.99 -47.76
CA ARG A 238 -2.01 -31.83 -47.98
C ARG A 238 -2.68 -30.73 -48.80
N SER A 239 -3.40 -31.08 -49.87
CA SER A 239 -4.13 -30.11 -50.69
C SER A 239 -5.22 -29.37 -49.89
N TRP A 240 -5.99 -30.10 -49.06
CA TRP A 240 -6.97 -29.47 -48.17
C TRP A 240 -6.32 -28.59 -47.10
N TYR A 241 -5.15 -28.97 -46.58
CA TYR A 241 -4.40 -28.15 -45.64
C TYR A 241 -3.92 -26.83 -46.27
N GLU A 242 -3.27 -26.88 -47.43
CA GLU A 242 -2.79 -25.69 -48.14
C GLU A 242 -3.93 -24.74 -48.53
N MET A 243 -5.08 -25.28 -48.96
CA MET A 243 -6.27 -24.47 -49.23
C MET A 243 -6.87 -23.87 -47.96
N GLY A 244 -6.83 -24.60 -46.83
CA GLY A 244 -7.21 -24.08 -45.53
C GLY A 244 -6.33 -22.90 -45.10
N ASN A 245 -5.02 -23.02 -45.30
CA ASN A 245 -4.04 -21.95 -45.04
C ASN A 245 -4.34 -20.70 -45.86
N SER A 246 -4.63 -20.87 -47.16
CA SER A 246 -5.00 -19.77 -48.05
C SER A 246 -6.28 -19.06 -47.61
N TYR A 247 -7.34 -19.81 -47.29
CA TYR A 247 -8.59 -19.22 -46.80
C TYR A 247 -8.42 -18.51 -45.45
N HIS A 248 -7.59 -19.05 -44.56
CA HIS A 248 -7.27 -18.40 -43.28
C HIS A 248 -6.58 -17.05 -43.51
N GLY A 249 -5.57 -16.99 -44.38
CA GLY A 249 -4.87 -15.74 -44.72
C GLY A 249 -5.78 -14.69 -45.37
N GLN A 250 -6.87 -15.11 -46.02
CA GLN A 250 -7.90 -14.23 -46.58
C GLN A 250 -8.97 -13.79 -45.54
N GLY A 251 -8.89 -14.27 -44.29
CA GLY A 251 -9.91 -14.04 -43.26
C GLY A 251 -11.21 -14.85 -43.47
N ASN A 252 -11.25 -15.76 -44.46
CA ASN A 252 -12.38 -16.66 -44.68
C ASN A 252 -12.29 -17.88 -43.76
N PHE A 253 -12.51 -17.62 -42.47
CA PHE A 253 -12.30 -18.62 -41.41
C PHE A 253 -13.24 -19.83 -41.52
N GLU A 254 -14.46 -19.66 -42.01
CA GLU A 254 -15.40 -20.78 -42.20
C GLU A 254 -14.88 -21.77 -43.24
N SER A 255 -14.40 -21.26 -44.38
CA SER A 255 -13.84 -22.10 -45.45
C SER A 255 -12.52 -22.74 -45.00
N ALA A 256 -11.70 -22.01 -44.25
CA ALA A 256 -10.47 -22.53 -43.66
C ALA A 256 -10.76 -23.73 -42.72
N VAL A 257 -11.71 -23.57 -41.78
CA VAL A 257 -12.12 -24.65 -40.86
C VAL A 257 -12.66 -25.86 -41.64
N ALA A 258 -13.46 -25.66 -42.68
CA ALA A 258 -13.99 -26.74 -43.51
C ALA A 258 -12.87 -27.52 -44.21
N CYS A 259 -11.89 -26.82 -44.77
CA CYS A 259 -10.71 -27.40 -45.41
C CYS A 259 -9.84 -28.18 -44.41
N TYR A 260 -9.52 -27.61 -43.25
CA TYR A 260 -8.76 -28.32 -42.21
C TYR A 260 -9.48 -29.57 -41.69
N LYS A 261 -10.80 -29.53 -41.51
CA LYS A 261 -11.59 -30.72 -41.13
C LYS A 261 -11.54 -31.81 -42.20
N ARG A 262 -11.54 -31.46 -43.49
CA ARG A 262 -11.38 -32.42 -44.59
C ARG A 262 -9.98 -33.02 -44.60
N ALA A 263 -8.94 -32.22 -44.38
CA ALA A 263 -7.57 -32.69 -44.23
C ALA A 263 -7.47 -33.72 -43.07
N LEU A 264 -8.01 -33.39 -41.90
CA LEU A 264 -8.03 -34.27 -40.72
C LEU A 264 -8.89 -35.51 -40.88
N LYS A 265 -9.94 -35.47 -41.71
CA LYS A 265 -10.73 -36.66 -42.05
C LYS A 265 -9.92 -37.65 -42.89
N SER A 266 -9.08 -37.15 -43.79
CA SER A 266 -8.19 -37.96 -44.61
C SER A 266 -6.99 -38.48 -43.81
N GLN A 267 -6.43 -37.64 -42.92
CA GLN A 267 -5.29 -37.98 -42.08
C GLN A 267 -5.44 -37.35 -40.68
N PRO A 268 -5.92 -38.10 -39.67
CA PRO A 268 -6.27 -37.54 -38.36
C PRO A 268 -5.12 -37.02 -37.50
N ASN A 269 -3.89 -37.48 -37.76
CA ASN A 269 -2.73 -37.26 -36.88
C ASN A 269 -1.78 -36.17 -37.40
N LEU A 270 -2.29 -35.17 -38.13
CA LEU A 270 -1.51 -34.04 -38.64
C LEU A 270 -1.45 -32.92 -37.60
N VAL A 271 -0.28 -32.74 -36.97
CA VAL A 271 -0.03 -31.77 -35.88
C VAL A 271 -0.32 -30.34 -36.33
N GLU A 272 0.23 -29.96 -37.50
CA GLU A 272 0.15 -28.62 -38.08
C GLU A 272 -1.29 -28.25 -38.44
N VAL A 273 -2.09 -29.23 -38.89
CA VAL A 273 -3.50 -29.00 -39.22
C VAL A 273 -4.34 -28.78 -37.96
N HIS A 274 -4.11 -29.55 -36.88
CA HIS A 274 -4.77 -29.29 -35.59
C HIS A 274 -4.38 -27.93 -35.02
N TYR A 275 -3.11 -27.53 -35.14
CA TYR A 275 -2.63 -26.23 -34.70
C TYR A 275 -3.24 -25.06 -35.50
N ASN A 276 -3.22 -25.10 -36.83
CA ASN A 276 -3.81 -24.04 -37.67
C ASN A 276 -5.34 -23.99 -37.59
N LEU A 277 -5.99 -25.13 -37.37
CA LEU A 277 -7.41 -25.16 -37.01
C LEU A 277 -7.65 -24.46 -35.67
N GLY A 278 -6.77 -24.68 -34.68
CA GLY A 278 -6.78 -23.96 -33.41
C GLY A 278 -6.62 -22.45 -33.57
N ASN A 279 -5.64 -22.01 -34.36
CA ASN A 279 -5.41 -20.59 -34.68
C ASN A 279 -6.63 -19.95 -35.33
N THR A 280 -7.27 -20.67 -36.26
CA THR A 280 -8.49 -20.18 -36.92
C THR A 280 -9.63 -19.99 -35.92
N TYR A 281 -9.81 -20.93 -34.98
CA TYR A 281 -10.81 -20.74 -33.93
C TYR A 281 -10.45 -19.64 -32.93
N LEU A 282 -9.15 -19.42 -32.66
CA LEU A 282 -8.67 -18.33 -31.82
C LEU A 282 -9.00 -16.97 -32.46
N ASP A 283 -8.78 -16.81 -33.77
CA ASP A 283 -9.15 -15.59 -34.51
C ASP A 283 -10.66 -15.35 -34.56
N GLN A 284 -11.44 -16.43 -34.63
CA GLN A 284 -12.89 -16.36 -34.47
C GLN A 284 -13.34 -16.11 -33.02
N LYS A 285 -12.41 -16.00 -32.06
CA LYS A 285 -12.66 -15.90 -30.61
C LYS A 285 -13.49 -17.07 -30.04
N ILE A 286 -13.42 -18.23 -30.69
CA ILE A 286 -14.05 -19.48 -30.24
C ILE A 286 -13.05 -20.28 -29.41
N TYR A 287 -12.67 -19.73 -28.25
CA TYR A 287 -11.57 -20.20 -27.42
C TYR A 287 -11.66 -21.69 -27.01
N PRO A 288 -12.84 -22.25 -26.64
CA PRO A 288 -12.93 -23.68 -26.31
C PRO A 288 -12.57 -24.61 -27.48
N LYS A 289 -12.91 -24.23 -28.72
CA LYS A 289 -12.54 -25.01 -29.91
C LYS A 289 -11.07 -24.83 -30.28
N ALA A 290 -10.52 -23.63 -30.05
CA ALA A 290 -9.09 -23.37 -30.21
C ALA A 290 -8.27 -24.28 -29.28
N LEU A 291 -8.57 -24.24 -27.98
CA LEU A 291 -7.93 -25.07 -26.95
C LEU A 291 -8.11 -26.57 -27.22
N SER A 292 -9.29 -27.01 -27.66
CA SER A 292 -9.49 -28.41 -28.05
C SER A 292 -8.60 -28.83 -29.22
N SER A 293 -8.32 -27.93 -30.16
CA SER A 293 -7.48 -28.22 -31.32
C SER A 293 -6.00 -28.20 -30.94
N TYR A 294 -5.58 -27.24 -30.10
CA TYR A 294 -4.23 -27.22 -29.53
C TYR A 294 -3.93 -28.45 -28.67
N ARG A 295 -4.86 -28.90 -27.82
CA ARG A 295 -4.69 -30.14 -27.04
C ARG A 295 -4.47 -31.37 -27.94
N LYS A 296 -5.11 -31.43 -29.11
CA LYS A 296 -4.89 -32.51 -30.09
C LYS A 296 -3.50 -32.40 -30.73
N ALA A 297 -3.07 -31.19 -31.10
CA ALA A 297 -1.72 -30.94 -31.59
C ALA A 297 -0.66 -31.35 -30.55
N LEU A 298 -0.86 -30.96 -29.29
CA LEU A 298 0.04 -31.27 -28.16
C LEU A 298 0.02 -32.75 -27.75
N ALA A 299 -1.09 -33.46 -27.93
CA ALA A 299 -1.14 -34.91 -27.71
C ALA A 299 -0.30 -35.68 -28.74
N LEU A 300 -0.20 -35.15 -29.96
CA LEU A 300 0.62 -35.72 -31.04
C LEU A 300 2.09 -35.27 -30.96
N LYS A 301 2.32 -34.01 -30.54
CA LYS A 301 3.65 -33.41 -30.38
C LYS A 301 3.70 -32.57 -29.08
N PRO A 302 4.08 -33.18 -27.93
CA PRO A 302 4.05 -32.49 -26.63
C PRO A 302 4.99 -31.28 -26.50
N ASP A 303 6.05 -31.25 -27.30
CA ASP A 303 7.04 -30.17 -27.37
C ASP A 303 6.70 -29.11 -28.44
N TYR A 304 5.45 -29.06 -28.91
CA TYR A 304 5.04 -28.05 -29.88
C TYR A 304 4.82 -26.68 -29.22
N MET A 305 5.91 -25.93 -29.11
CA MET A 305 5.98 -24.65 -28.40
C MET A 305 4.92 -23.63 -28.85
N ASP A 306 4.67 -23.48 -30.16
CA ASP A 306 3.66 -22.52 -30.65
C ASP A 306 2.23 -22.86 -30.21
N ALA A 307 1.91 -24.16 -30.05
CA ALA A 307 0.62 -24.60 -29.54
C ALA A 307 0.47 -24.31 -28.04
N HIS A 308 1.54 -24.42 -27.26
CA HIS A 308 1.56 -23.97 -25.86
C HIS A 308 1.39 -22.45 -25.77
N TYR A 309 2.16 -21.68 -26.53
CA TYR A 309 2.06 -20.21 -26.56
C TYR A 309 0.65 -19.72 -26.93
N ASN A 310 0.05 -20.26 -28.00
CA ASN A 310 -1.29 -19.86 -28.42
C ASN A 310 -2.41 -20.40 -27.51
N SER A 311 -2.18 -21.52 -26.81
CA SER A 311 -3.07 -21.94 -25.72
C SER A 311 -3.06 -20.92 -24.58
N GLY A 312 -1.88 -20.37 -24.25
CA GLY A 312 -1.73 -19.28 -23.29
C GLY A 312 -2.58 -18.06 -23.65
N ILE A 313 -2.55 -17.65 -24.93
CA ILE A 313 -3.39 -16.56 -25.44
C ILE A 313 -4.88 -16.89 -25.23
N ALA A 314 -5.33 -18.08 -25.65
CA ALA A 314 -6.73 -18.47 -25.54
C ALA A 314 -7.24 -18.61 -24.09
N TYR A 315 -6.38 -19.00 -23.15
CA TYR A 315 -6.71 -19.03 -21.72
C TYR A 315 -6.79 -17.62 -21.14
N PHE A 316 -5.84 -16.74 -21.48
CA PHE A 316 -5.83 -15.35 -21.00
C PHE A 316 -7.08 -14.59 -21.43
N GLU A 317 -7.49 -14.70 -22.69
CA GLU A 317 -8.70 -14.08 -23.24
C GLU A 317 -10.00 -14.59 -22.57
N GLN A 318 -9.96 -15.75 -21.90
CA GLN A 318 -11.07 -16.29 -21.10
C GLN A 318 -10.96 -15.92 -19.61
N GLY A 319 -9.95 -15.14 -19.20
CA GLY A 319 -9.68 -14.81 -17.80
C GLY A 319 -9.08 -15.96 -16.98
N LEU A 320 -8.67 -17.07 -17.62
CA LEU A 320 -8.09 -18.24 -16.98
C LEU A 320 -6.57 -18.03 -16.81
N LEU A 321 -6.19 -17.14 -15.89
CA LEU A 321 -4.82 -16.65 -15.74
C LEU A 321 -3.81 -17.74 -15.38
N ASP A 322 -4.16 -18.68 -14.51
CA ASP A 322 -3.26 -19.76 -14.09
C ASP A 322 -2.98 -20.76 -15.23
N ASP A 323 -4.01 -21.12 -16.00
CA ASP A 323 -3.87 -21.97 -17.19
C ASP A 323 -3.04 -21.27 -18.29
N ALA A 324 -3.24 -19.95 -18.44
CA ALA A 324 -2.45 -19.14 -19.36
C ALA A 324 -0.97 -19.12 -18.97
N LEU A 325 -0.70 -18.90 -17.67
CA LEU A 325 0.65 -18.89 -17.13
C LEU A 325 1.33 -20.24 -17.30
N ALA A 326 0.67 -21.35 -16.98
CA ALA A 326 1.21 -22.70 -17.17
C ALA A 326 1.55 -22.98 -18.64
N SER A 327 0.71 -22.53 -19.56
CA SER A 327 0.95 -22.67 -21.00
C SER A 327 2.15 -21.82 -21.46
N TYR A 328 2.30 -20.60 -20.97
CA TYR A 328 3.47 -19.76 -21.29
C TYR A 328 4.76 -20.26 -20.65
N GLN A 329 4.72 -20.77 -19.41
CA GLN A 329 5.87 -21.43 -18.78
C GLN A 329 6.35 -22.59 -19.64
N LYS A 330 5.41 -23.44 -20.11
CA LYS A 330 5.79 -24.55 -21.00
C LYS A 330 6.38 -24.06 -22.33
N ALA A 331 5.84 -22.99 -22.89
CA ALA A 331 6.41 -22.37 -24.08
C ALA A 331 7.83 -21.82 -23.82
N SER A 332 8.07 -21.19 -22.67
CA SER A 332 9.38 -20.63 -22.29
C SER A 332 10.44 -21.69 -22.00
N GLU A 333 10.05 -22.88 -21.51
CA GLU A 333 10.95 -24.02 -21.36
C GLU A 333 11.43 -24.56 -22.72
N LEU A 334 10.57 -24.50 -23.73
CA LEU A 334 10.84 -25.03 -25.07
C LEU A 334 11.58 -24.02 -25.96
N ASP A 335 11.30 -22.73 -25.79
CA ASP A 335 11.96 -21.63 -26.49
C ASP A 335 12.21 -20.46 -25.50
N PRO A 336 13.34 -20.50 -24.77
CA PRO A 336 13.69 -19.45 -23.81
C PRO A 336 13.93 -18.07 -24.44
N ASP A 337 14.22 -18.00 -25.75
CA ASP A 337 14.64 -16.77 -26.42
C ASP A 337 13.46 -15.97 -27.00
N ARG A 338 12.22 -16.48 -26.88
CA ARG A 338 11.01 -15.79 -27.32
C ARG A 338 10.59 -14.69 -26.33
N ALA A 339 11.05 -13.46 -26.59
CA ALA A 339 10.70 -12.28 -25.78
C ALA A 339 9.20 -12.09 -25.52
N ALA A 340 8.33 -12.40 -26.49
CA ALA A 340 6.89 -12.26 -26.36
C ALA A 340 6.27 -13.18 -25.29
N THR A 341 6.85 -14.36 -25.06
CA THR A 341 6.40 -15.29 -24.00
C THR A 341 6.64 -14.67 -22.63
N TRP A 342 7.86 -14.19 -22.39
CA TRP A 342 8.24 -13.52 -21.14
C TRP A 342 7.42 -12.26 -20.90
N TYR A 343 7.18 -11.44 -21.94
CA TYR A 343 6.31 -10.28 -21.82
C TYR A 343 4.88 -10.64 -21.40
N ASN A 344 4.26 -11.66 -22.02
CA ASN A 344 2.91 -12.10 -21.67
C ASN A 344 2.83 -12.70 -20.25
N MET A 345 3.88 -13.41 -19.81
CA MET A 345 3.99 -13.86 -18.41
C MET A 345 4.07 -12.67 -17.45
N GLY A 346 4.83 -11.63 -17.81
CA GLY A 346 4.92 -10.39 -17.04
C GLY A 346 3.56 -9.71 -16.82
N ILE A 347 2.73 -9.66 -17.87
CA ILE A 347 1.35 -9.13 -17.77
C ILE A 347 0.53 -9.93 -16.77
N ILE A 348 0.56 -11.26 -16.85
CA ILE A 348 -0.21 -12.12 -15.94
C ILE A 348 0.27 -11.96 -14.50
N TYR A 349 1.58 -11.99 -14.26
CA TYR A 349 2.14 -11.79 -12.93
C TYR A 349 1.77 -10.42 -12.34
N GLN A 350 1.74 -9.37 -13.17
CA GLN A 350 1.30 -8.05 -12.74
C GLN A 350 -0.19 -8.03 -12.34
N GLN A 351 -1.07 -8.68 -13.12
CA GLN A 351 -2.49 -8.81 -12.78
C GLN A 351 -2.70 -9.60 -11.47
N GLN A 352 -1.88 -10.62 -11.23
CA GLN A 352 -1.89 -11.41 -10.00
C GLN A 352 -1.17 -10.73 -8.81
N LYS A 353 -0.66 -9.50 -8.97
CA LYS A 353 0.11 -8.75 -7.96
C LYS A 353 1.41 -9.44 -7.51
N LEU A 354 1.93 -10.36 -8.33
CA LEU A 354 3.24 -10.97 -8.17
C LEU A 354 4.32 -10.09 -8.83
N LEU A 355 4.51 -8.90 -8.27
CA LEU A 355 5.26 -7.81 -8.92
C LEU A 355 6.74 -8.15 -9.20
N ASP A 356 7.42 -8.86 -8.30
CA ASP A 356 8.83 -9.22 -8.51
C ASP A 356 8.99 -10.20 -9.69
N ARG A 357 8.08 -11.18 -9.84
CA ARG A 357 8.08 -12.08 -11.00
C ARG A 357 7.74 -11.35 -12.30
N ALA A 358 6.88 -10.34 -12.24
CA ALA A 358 6.57 -9.49 -13.38
C ALA A 358 7.80 -8.70 -13.83
N ILE A 359 8.57 -8.13 -12.89
CA ILE A 359 9.84 -7.46 -13.16
C ILE A 359 10.82 -8.41 -13.86
N ASP A 360 11.05 -9.60 -13.31
CA ASP A 360 11.98 -10.58 -13.90
C ASP A 360 11.58 -10.98 -15.32
N SER A 361 10.27 -11.16 -15.53
CA SER A 361 9.73 -11.54 -16.84
C SER A 361 9.89 -10.40 -17.86
N TYR A 362 9.56 -9.17 -17.50
CA TYR A 362 9.75 -8.02 -18.40
C TYR A 362 11.23 -7.70 -18.65
N GLN A 363 12.11 -7.83 -17.64
CA GLN A 363 13.56 -7.68 -17.81
C GLN A 363 14.12 -8.71 -18.79
N THR A 364 13.65 -9.95 -18.71
CA THR A 364 14.01 -11.00 -19.66
C THR A 364 13.52 -10.65 -21.07
N ALA A 365 12.28 -10.17 -21.21
CA ALA A 365 11.72 -9.76 -22.49
C ALA A 365 12.55 -8.63 -23.16
N VAL A 366 12.92 -7.58 -22.43
CA VAL A 366 13.72 -6.47 -23.00
C VAL A 366 15.18 -6.84 -23.24
N LYS A 367 15.73 -7.81 -22.52
CA LYS A 367 17.07 -8.36 -22.79
C LYS A 367 17.10 -9.14 -24.10
N LEU A 368 16.07 -9.95 -24.34
CA LEU A 368 15.91 -10.74 -25.57
C LEU A 368 15.56 -9.86 -26.77
N LYS A 369 14.78 -8.80 -26.54
CA LYS A 369 14.37 -7.83 -27.56
C LYS A 369 14.59 -6.39 -27.08
N PRO A 370 15.77 -5.79 -27.32
CA PRO A 370 16.10 -4.43 -26.86
C PRO A 370 15.30 -3.30 -27.52
N ASP A 371 14.59 -3.55 -28.61
CA ASP A 371 13.73 -2.59 -29.33
C ASP A 371 12.24 -2.75 -28.97
N PHE A 372 11.94 -3.23 -27.76
CA PHE A 372 10.60 -3.59 -27.32
C PHE A 372 9.94 -2.52 -26.42
N ALA A 373 9.44 -1.44 -27.03
CA ALA A 373 8.89 -0.28 -26.32
C ALA A 373 7.79 -0.63 -25.30
N GLN A 374 6.85 -1.51 -25.65
CA GLN A 374 5.75 -1.92 -24.75
C GLN A 374 6.27 -2.66 -23.51
N ALA A 375 7.31 -3.48 -23.64
CA ALA A 375 7.92 -4.18 -22.51
C ALA A 375 8.66 -3.21 -21.58
N TYR A 376 9.34 -2.20 -22.12
CA TYR A 376 9.94 -1.14 -21.30
C TYR A 376 8.90 -0.32 -20.54
N ASN A 377 7.78 0.06 -21.17
CA ASN A 377 6.70 0.77 -20.48
C ASN A 377 6.08 -0.07 -19.35
N ASN A 378 5.80 -1.35 -19.60
CA ASN A 378 5.22 -2.20 -18.56
C ASN A 378 6.22 -2.56 -17.45
N LEU A 379 7.51 -2.75 -17.77
CA LEU A 379 8.57 -2.87 -16.76
C LEU A 379 8.61 -1.62 -15.87
N ALA A 380 8.55 -0.44 -16.48
CA ALA A 380 8.55 0.84 -15.77
C ALA A 380 7.35 0.95 -14.82
N ASN A 381 6.14 0.60 -15.29
CA ASN A 381 4.93 0.59 -14.45
C ASN A 381 5.11 -0.26 -13.19
N VAL A 382 5.63 -1.49 -13.33
CA VAL A 382 5.82 -2.40 -12.19
C VAL A 382 6.96 -1.93 -11.27
N LEU A 383 8.05 -1.38 -11.82
CA LEU A 383 9.13 -0.79 -11.03
C LEU A 383 8.62 0.36 -10.17
N ASP A 384 7.75 1.21 -10.70
CA ASP A 384 7.19 2.35 -9.96
C ASP A 384 6.16 1.87 -8.91
N GLU A 385 5.35 0.84 -9.20
CA GLU A 385 4.53 0.14 -8.19
C GLU A 385 5.38 -0.41 -7.03
N ARG A 386 6.65 -0.76 -7.27
CA ARG A 386 7.65 -1.17 -6.26
C ARG A 386 8.49 -0.02 -5.71
N GLN A 387 8.11 1.24 -5.96
CA GLN A 387 8.83 2.44 -5.52
C GLN A 387 10.29 2.54 -6.01
N ARG A 388 10.64 1.83 -7.10
CA ARG A 388 11.93 1.92 -7.80
C ARG A 388 11.87 3.02 -8.87
N THR A 389 11.43 4.20 -8.44
CA THR A 389 11.00 5.32 -9.29
C THR A 389 12.10 5.82 -10.26
N PRO A 390 13.40 5.93 -9.90
CA PRO A 390 14.45 6.29 -10.86
C PRO A 390 14.64 5.27 -12.00
N GLU A 391 14.51 3.98 -11.69
CA GLU A 391 14.63 2.92 -12.69
C GLU A 391 13.41 2.90 -13.62
N ALA A 392 12.22 3.15 -13.06
CA ALA A 392 11.00 3.32 -13.83
C ALA A 392 11.11 4.47 -14.84
N ALA A 393 11.57 5.66 -14.38
CA ALA A 393 11.76 6.82 -15.25
C ALA A 393 12.71 6.52 -16.44
N SER A 394 13.80 5.78 -16.18
CA SER A 394 14.75 5.37 -17.21
C SER A 394 14.12 4.40 -18.22
N CYS A 395 13.28 3.47 -17.76
CA CYS A 395 12.57 2.54 -18.63
C CYS A 395 11.51 3.25 -19.49
N TYR A 396 10.74 4.21 -18.95
CA TYR A 396 9.82 5.00 -19.77
C TYR A 396 10.56 5.84 -20.83
N GLN A 397 11.67 6.48 -20.45
CA GLN A 397 12.51 7.20 -21.42
C GLN A 397 12.97 6.26 -22.54
N LYS A 398 13.36 5.02 -22.20
CA LYS A 398 13.74 4.04 -23.21
C LYS A 398 12.59 3.65 -24.13
N ALA A 399 11.37 3.48 -23.59
CA ALA A 399 10.18 3.24 -24.41
C ALA A 399 9.92 4.40 -25.38
N LEU A 400 10.11 5.64 -24.93
CA LEU A 400 9.91 6.86 -25.73
C LEU A 400 11.01 7.14 -26.75
N GLU A 401 12.24 6.68 -26.51
CA GLU A 401 13.31 6.66 -27.52
C GLU A 401 12.97 5.75 -28.69
N LEU A 402 12.35 4.59 -28.39
CA LEU A 402 11.94 3.60 -29.38
C LEU A 402 10.66 4.02 -30.10
N GLU A 403 9.71 4.60 -29.38
CA GLU A 403 8.41 5.02 -29.89
C GLU A 403 8.02 6.43 -29.36
N PRO A 404 8.41 7.50 -30.06
CA PRO A 404 8.16 8.87 -29.61
C PRO A 404 6.69 9.27 -29.51
N ASP A 405 5.81 8.61 -30.26
CA ASP A 405 4.35 8.85 -30.28
C ASP A 405 3.59 7.94 -29.30
N TYR A 406 4.28 7.33 -28.32
CA TYR A 406 3.65 6.47 -27.32
C TYR A 406 3.01 7.31 -26.19
N ALA A 407 1.74 7.66 -26.36
CA ALA A 407 1.00 8.53 -25.42
C ALA A 407 1.00 8.02 -23.96
N ASP A 408 0.85 6.71 -23.75
CA ASP A 408 0.85 6.13 -22.40
C ASP A 408 2.21 6.25 -21.72
N ALA A 409 3.31 6.04 -22.44
CA ALA A 409 4.65 6.19 -21.87
C ALA A 409 4.94 7.66 -21.49
N TRP A 410 4.46 8.64 -22.28
CA TRP A 410 4.52 10.06 -21.90
C TRP A 410 3.68 10.36 -20.66
N TYR A 411 2.45 9.85 -20.60
CA TYR A 411 1.58 10.01 -19.44
C TYR A 411 2.21 9.41 -18.17
N ASN A 412 2.66 8.16 -18.24
CA ASN A 412 3.26 7.42 -17.13
C ASN A 412 4.55 8.10 -16.64
N LEU A 413 5.45 8.49 -17.56
CA LEU A 413 6.65 9.26 -17.21
C LEU A 413 6.29 10.60 -16.55
N GLY A 414 5.26 11.28 -17.04
CA GLY A 414 4.76 12.51 -16.44
C GLY A 414 4.32 12.31 -14.99
N SER A 415 3.60 11.22 -14.70
CA SER A 415 3.16 10.86 -13.35
C SER A 415 4.30 10.47 -12.42
N THR A 416 5.27 9.71 -12.91
CA THR A 416 6.51 9.41 -12.17
C THR A 416 7.29 10.69 -11.83
N LEU A 417 7.51 11.58 -12.81
CA LEU A 417 8.24 12.84 -12.61
C LEU A 417 7.49 13.80 -11.69
N HIS A 418 6.17 13.82 -11.75
CA HIS A 418 5.33 14.60 -10.83
C HIS A 418 5.52 14.11 -9.40
N GLY A 419 5.50 12.80 -9.17
CA GLY A 419 5.78 12.19 -7.86
C GLY A 419 7.19 12.51 -7.32
N MET A 420 8.18 12.66 -8.21
CA MET A 420 9.54 13.10 -7.85
C MET A 420 9.67 14.61 -7.58
N GLY A 421 8.62 15.41 -7.82
CA GLY A 421 8.67 16.88 -7.71
C GLY A 421 9.29 17.59 -8.92
N ASN A 422 9.54 16.88 -10.04
CA ASN A 422 10.07 17.45 -11.28
C ASN A 422 8.94 18.07 -12.13
N TYR A 423 8.27 19.08 -11.59
CA TYR A 423 7.01 19.62 -12.13
C TYR A 423 7.09 20.10 -13.59
N GLU A 424 8.17 20.78 -13.99
CA GLU A 424 8.29 21.29 -15.36
C GLU A 424 8.42 20.16 -16.41
N LEU A 425 9.20 19.13 -16.09
CA LEU A 425 9.35 17.96 -16.96
C LEU A 425 8.05 17.15 -17.00
N ALA A 426 7.39 16.97 -15.86
CA ALA A 426 6.10 16.30 -15.78
C ALA A 426 5.02 17.01 -16.62
N LYS A 427 4.95 18.35 -16.53
CA LYS A 427 4.05 19.18 -17.35
C LYS A 427 4.29 18.98 -18.84
N THR A 428 5.55 18.97 -19.27
CA THR A 428 5.93 18.71 -20.66
C THR A 428 5.47 17.32 -21.11
N CYS A 429 5.65 16.30 -20.28
CA CYS A 429 5.23 14.94 -20.60
C CYS A 429 3.71 14.81 -20.78
N TYR A 430 2.92 15.38 -19.86
CA TYR A 430 1.45 15.39 -20.02
C TYR A 430 0.99 16.15 -21.25
N GLN A 431 1.63 17.27 -21.58
CA GLN A 431 1.33 18.03 -22.80
C GLN A 431 1.63 17.23 -24.07
N LYS A 432 2.72 16.45 -24.10
CA LYS A 432 3.02 15.54 -25.21
C LYS A 432 1.99 14.42 -25.34
N ALA A 433 1.64 13.77 -24.23
CA ALA A 433 0.58 12.75 -24.23
C ALA A 433 -0.74 13.31 -24.79
N LEU A 434 -1.12 14.52 -24.41
CA LEU A 434 -2.32 15.21 -24.90
C LEU A 434 -2.22 15.70 -26.34
N ALA A 435 -1.01 16.00 -26.84
CA ALA A 435 -0.79 16.35 -28.24
C ALA A 435 -0.98 15.14 -29.15
N ILE A 436 -0.51 13.96 -28.71
CA ILE A 436 -0.68 12.69 -29.42
C ILE A 436 -2.14 12.21 -29.32
N GLN A 437 -2.72 12.27 -28.12
CA GLN A 437 -4.09 11.84 -27.85
C GLN A 437 -4.90 12.95 -27.15
N PRO A 438 -5.56 13.85 -27.90
CA PRO A 438 -6.30 14.99 -27.33
C PRO A 438 -7.47 14.62 -26.39
N ALA A 439 -8.03 13.41 -26.54
CA ALA A 439 -9.11 12.90 -25.70
C ALA A 439 -8.61 12.12 -24.46
N TYR A 440 -7.32 12.21 -24.12
CA TYR A 440 -6.75 11.48 -22.99
C TYR A 440 -7.08 12.13 -21.64
N PHE A 441 -8.30 11.86 -21.15
CA PHE A 441 -8.86 12.49 -19.95
C PHE A 441 -8.01 12.28 -18.67
N LYS A 442 -7.33 11.14 -18.53
CA LYS A 442 -6.41 10.86 -17.39
C LYS A 442 -5.21 11.83 -17.40
N ALA A 443 -4.58 12.03 -18.55
CA ALA A 443 -3.48 12.99 -18.71
C ALA A 443 -3.94 14.44 -18.46
N GLY A 444 -5.15 14.80 -18.92
CA GLY A 444 -5.76 16.11 -18.63
C GLY A 444 -5.97 16.34 -17.13
N ASN A 445 -6.47 15.35 -16.41
CA ASN A 445 -6.68 15.42 -14.96
C ASN A 445 -5.35 15.54 -14.20
N ASN A 446 -4.31 14.80 -14.60
CA ASN A 446 -3.02 14.87 -13.92
C ASN A 446 -2.28 16.18 -14.23
N LEU A 447 -2.44 16.72 -15.45
CA LEU A 447 -1.99 18.08 -15.77
C LEU A 447 -2.72 19.14 -14.93
N ALA A 448 -4.04 18.99 -14.72
CA ALA A 448 -4.80 19.87 -13.84
C ALA A 448 -4.27 19.83 -12.40
N LYS A 449 -4.03 18.63 -11.86
CA LYS A 449 -3.45 18.44 -10.53
C LYS A 449 -2.06 19.07 -10.39
N LEU A 450 -1.20 18.90 -11.40
CA LEU A 450 0.10 19.55 -11.42
C LEU A 450 -0.02 21.08 -11.42
N ASN A 451 -0.92 21.64 -12.24
CA ASN A 451 -1.19 23.07 -12.23
C ASN A 451 -1.70 23.53 -10.85
N GLN A 452 -2.53 22.74 -10.18
CA GLN A 452 -2.99 23.02 -8.81
C GLN A 452 -1.82 23.00 -7.80
N ASP A 453 -0.92 22.01 -7.87
CA ASP A 453 0.29 21.95 -7.03
C ASP A 453 1.22 23.16 -7.27
N MET A 454 1.22 23.70 -8.49
CA MET A 454 1.96 24.90 -8.89
C MET A 454 1.19 26.22 -8.68
N LEU A 455 0.04 26.17 -8.00
CA LEU A 455 -0.87 27.31 -7.77
C LEU A 455 -1.42 27.99 -9.05
N GLN A 456 -1.36 27.34 -10.20
CA GLN A 456 -1.91 27.78 -11.49
C GLN A 456 -3.40 27.40 -11.60
N MET A 457 -4.24 28.01 -10.75
CA MET A 457 -5.62 27.57 -10.49
C MET A 457 -6.54 27.67 -11.71
N GLU A 458 -6.42 28.72 -12.52
CA GLU A 458 -7.28 28.90 -13.70
C GLU A 458 -7.07 27.75 -14.69
N ALA A 459 -5.81 27.39 -14.94
CA ALA A 459 -5.45 26.26 -15.80
C ALA A 459 -5.91 24.93 -15.19
N ALA A 460 -5.75 24.75 -13.87
CA ALA A 460 -6.22 23.54 -13.18
C ALA A 460 -7.72 23.33 -13.35
N LEU A 461 -8.54 24.35 -13.05
CA LEU A 461 -9.99 24.28 -13.14
C LEU A 461 -10.47 24.01 -14.59
N GLN A 462 -9.82 24.62 -15.59
CA GLN A 462 -10.15 24.37 -17.00
C GLN A 462 -9.91 22.91 -17.39
N TRP A 463 -8.75 22.34 -17.01
CA TRP A 463 -8.42 20.97 -17.36
C TRP A 463 -9.25 19.93 -16.61
N TYR A 464 -9.59 20.15 -15.34
CA TYR A 464 -10.52 19.27 -14.64
C TYR A 464 -11.89 19.22 -15.33
N LYS A 465 -12.45 20.38 -15.67
CA LYS A 465 -13.72 20.47 -16.41
C LYS A 465 -13.64 19.76 -17.76
N LYS A 466 -12.57 19.97 -18.51
CA LYS A 466 -12.34 19.29 -19.80
C LYS A 466 -12.23 17.76 -19.65
N SER A 467 -11.57 17.27 -18.60
CA SER A 467 -11.48 15.83 -18.33
C SER A 467 -12.87 15.24 -18.01
N ILE A 468 -13.71 15.96 -17.27
CA ILE A 468 -15.10 15.58 -17.00
C ILE A 468 -15.95 15.62 -18.28
N GLU A 469 -15.77 16.62 -19.15
CA GLU A 469 -16.45 16.68 -20.46
C GLU A 469 -16.11 15.47 -21.34
N LEU A 470 -14.84 15.03 -21.34
CA LEU A 470 -14.39 13.85 -22.08
C LEU A 470 -14.88 12.53 -21.47
N LYS A 471 -14.99 12.46 -20.14
CA LYS A 471 -15.44 11.26 -19.39
C LYS A 471 -16.31 11.70 -18.18
N PRO A 472 -17.64 11.86 -18.36
CA PRO A 472 -18.54 12.44 -17.34
C PRO A 472 -18.71 11.65 -16.05
N ASP A 473 -18.28 10.39 -16.01
CA ASP A 473 -18.34 9.51 -14.84
C ASP A 473 -16.96 9.32 -14.18
N TYR A 474 -15.93 10.08 -14.60
CA TYR A 474 -14.59 9.99 -14.03
C TYR A 474 -14.51 10.63 -12.63
N ALA A 475 -14.77 9.83 -11.61
CA ALA A 475 -14.91 10.26 -10.22
C ALA A 475 -13.68 10.99 -9.66
N GLU A 476 -12.47 10.63 -10.11
CA GLU A 476 -11.22 11.25 -9.70
C GLU A 476 -11.16 12.71 -10.16
N ALA A 477 -11.57 13.03 -11.39
CA ALA A 477 -11.58 14.41 -11.88
C ALA A 477 -12.63 15.27 -11.17
N HIS A 478 -13.81 14.71 -10.88
CA HIS A 478 -14.81 15.40 -10.06
C HIS A 478 -14.32 15.69 -8.65
N PHE A 479 -13.70 14.70 -7.99
CA PHE A 479 -13.14 14.90 -6.66
C PHE A 479 -11.99 15.91 -6.67
N ASN A 480 -11.08 15.84 -7.64
CA ASN A 480 -10.00 16.82 -7.75
C ASN A 480 -10.54 18.23 -8.02
N LEU A 481 -11.53 18.37 -8.92
CA LEU A 481 -12.24 19.64 -9.16
C LEU A 481 -12.85 20.19 -7.88
N SER A 482 -13.48 19.33 -7.07
CA SER A 482 -14.05 19.73 -5.78
C SER A 482 -13.01 20.37 -4.87
N THR A 483 -11.82 19.78 -4.75
CA THR A 483 -10.75 20.33 -3.91
C THR A 483 -10.22 21.65 -4.44
N ALA A 484 -10.13 21.81 -5.77
CA ALA A 484 -9.71 23.06 -6.41
C ALA A 484 -10.74 24.19 -6.24
N LEU A 485 -12.04 23.88 -6.38
CA LEU A 485 -13.13 24.81 -6.12
C LEU A 485 -13.15 25.25 -4.66
N LEU A 486 -13.04 24.30 -3.72
CA LEU A 486 -12.94 24.60 -2.31
C LEU A 486 -11.70 25.45 -1.98
N LEU A 487 -10.54 25.13 -2.56
CA LEU A 487 -9.29 25.86 -2.34
C LEU A 487 -9.38 27.33 -2.83
N THR A 488 -10.09 27.55 -3.94
CA THR A 488 -10.34 28.89 -4.50
C THR A 488 -11.51 29.63 -3.84
N GLY A 489 -12.20 28.99 -2.88
CA GLY A 489 -13.30 29.59 -2.13
C GLY A 489 -14.68 29.44 -2.77
N ASP A 490 -14.80 28.73 -3.90
CA ASP A 490 -16.06 28.45 -4.59
C ASP A 490 -16.76 27.23 -3.96
N PHE A 491 -17.26 27.44 -2.75
CA PHE A 491 -17.67 26.34 -1.87
C PHE A 491 -18.90 25.58 -2.34
N LEU A 492 -19.93 26.25 -2.86
CA LEU A 492 -21.18 25.58 -3.24
C LEU A 492 -20.99 24.50 -4.32
N PRO A 493 -20.40 24.82 -5.50
CA PRO A 493 -20.07 23.78 -6.47
C PRO A 493 -18.98 22.84 -5.93
N GLY A 494 -18.06 23.34 -5.11
CA GLY A 494 -17.06 22.51 -4.41
C GLY A 494 -17.70 21.36 -3.63
N TRP A 495 -18.71 21.62 -2.79
CA TRP A 495 -19.39 20.58 -2.02
C TRP A 495 -20.20 19.62 -2.88
N GLN A 496 -20.79 20.09 -3.98
CA GLN A 496 -21.51 19.23 -4.92
C GLN A 496 -20.55 18.22 -5.55
N GLU A 497 -19.40 18.68 -6.01
CA GLU A 497 -18.37 17.83 -6.60
C GLU A 497 -17.69 16.92 -5.57
N TYR A 498 -17.63 17.34 -4.31
CA TYR A 498 -17.01 16.59 -3.22
C TYR A 498 -17.72 15.25 -2.94
N GLU A 499 -19.00 15.12 -3.30
CA GLU A 499 -19.77 13.88 -3.19
C GLU A 499 -19.30 12.78 -4.16
N TRP A 500 -18.55 13.11 -5.21
CA TRP A 500 -17.96 12.10 -6.09
C TRP A 500 -16.91 11.23 -5.41
N ARG A 501 -16.47 11.59 -4.20
CA ARG A 501 -15.61 10.75 -3.36
C ARG A 501 -16.20 9.35 -3.09
N PHE A 502 -17.52 9.19 -3.15
CA PHE A 502 -18.19 7.87 -2.99
C PHE A 502 -18.12 6.98 -4.24
N LYS A 503 -17.70 7.53 -5.38
CA LYS A 503 -17.56 6.80 -6.66
C LYS A 503 -16.11 6.49 -7.03
N ARG A 504 -15.14 7.05 -6.29
CA ARG A 504 -13.71 6.77 -6.49
C ARG A 504 -13.38 5.33 -6.13
N ARG A 505 -12.41 4.71 -6.80
CA ARG A 505 -12.05 3.30 -6.55
C ARG A 505 -11.66 3.00 -5.10
N GLU A 506 -10.88 3.89 -4.49
CA GLU A 506 -10.38 3.73 -3.12
C GLU A 506 -11.43 4.00 -2.03
N TRP A 507 -12.69 4.26 -2.39
CA TRP A 507 -13.73 4.61 -1.44
C TRP A 507 -13.83 3.60 -0.28
N LYS A 508 -13.71 2.29 -0.52
CA LYS A 508 -13.78 1.27 0.56
C LYS A 508 -12.68 1.42 1.61
N ARG A 509 -11.50 1.89 1.22
CA ARG A 509 -10.37 2.15 2.12
C ARG A 509 -10.59 3.42 2.94
N THR A 510 -11.28 4.41 2.37
CA THR A 510 -11.60 5.69 3.02
C THR A 510 -12.90 5.63 3.85
N TYR A 511 -13.82 4.71 3.53
CA TYR A 511 -15.17 4.62 4.10
C TYR A 511 -15.52 3.18 4.51
N PRO A 512 -14.99 2.68 5.64
CA PRO A 512 -15.29 1.33 6.10
C PRO A 512 -16.72 1.15 6.64
N TYR A 513 -17.44 2.26 6.88
CA TYR A 513 -18.77 2.25 7.51
C TYR A 513 -19.84 2.70 6.52
N ARG A 514 -20.39 1.75 5.77
CA ARG A 514 -21.64 1.96 5.03
C ARG A 514 -22.74 1.23 5.77
N TYR A 515 -23.71 1.98 6.29
CA TYR A 515 -24.90 1.40 6.85
C TYR A 515 -25.88 1.06 5.72
N GLU A 516 -26.61 -0.05 5.87
CA GLU A 516 -27.73 -0.41 5.00
C GLU A 516 -28.97 0.40 5.38
N MET A 517 -28.82 1.73 5.42
CA MET A 517 -29.84 2.68 5.87
C MET A 517 -30.04 3.76 4.82
N PRO A 518 -31.18 4.46 4.83
CA PRO A 518 -31.37 5.66 4.02
C PRO A 518 -30.36 6.76 4.39
N ARG A 519 -29.69 7.33 3.38
CA ARG A 519 -28.82 8.49 3.58
C ARG A 519 -29.65 9.74 3.87
N TRP A 520 -29.29 10.46 4.93
CA TRP A 520 -29.90 11.74 5.27
C TRP A 520 -29.55 12.83 4.24
N ARG A 521 -30.51 13.69 3.90
CA ARG A 521 -30.37 14.74 2.88
C ARG A 521 -30.76 16.13 3.40
N GLY A 522 -30.75 16.33 4.71
CA GLY A 522 -31.05 17.63 5.34
C GLY A 522 -32.50 17.84 5.75
N GLN A 523 -33.37 16.85 5.56
CA GLN A 523 -34.76 16.89 6.05
C GLN A 523 -34.82 16.82 7.58
N SER A 524 -35.93 17.23 8.22
CA SER A 524 -36.14 16.97 9.66
C SER A 524 -36.13 15.46 9.94
N PHE A 525 -35.61 15.07 11.10
CA PHE A 525 -35.55 13.69 11.56
C PHE A 525 -36.16 13.53 12.97
N ALA A 526 -37.10 14.42 13.33
CA ALA A 526 -37.81 14.35 14.61
C ALA A 526 -38.46 12.97 14.81
N GLY A 527 -38.25 12.37 15.99
CA GLY A 527 -38.71 11.02 16.31
C GLY A 527 -37.88 9.88 15.70
N LYS A 528 -36.79 10.17 14.99
CA LYS A 528 -35.85 9.19 14.43
C LYS A 528 -34.44 9.41 14.96
N ARG A 529 -33.56 8.43 14.73
CA ARG A 529 -32.13 8.53 15.01
C ARG A 529 -31.37 8.89 13.73
N LEU A 530 -30.39 9.77 13.86
CA LEU A 530 -29.47 10.13 12.79
C LEU A 530 -28.04 9.76 13.20
N TYR A 531 -27.46 8.83 12.46
CA TYR A 531 -26.07 8.40 12.62
C TYR A 531 -25.16 9.28 11.78
N VAL A 532 -24.51 10.25 12.43
CA VAL A 532 -23.36 10.93 11.82
C VAL A 532 -22.13 10.10 12.12
N HIS A 533 -21.37 9.70 11.11
CA HIS A 533 -20.14 8.96 11.32
C HIS A 533 -18.92 9.77 10.90
N SER A 534 -17.83 9.57 11.62
CA SER A 534 -16.53 10.08 11.22
C SER A 534 -16.13 9.51 9.85
N GLU A 535 -15.42 10.32 9.08
CA GLU A 535 -14.77 9.92 7.82
C GLU A 535 -13.40 10.59 7.74
N GLN A 536 -12.51 10.03 6.92
CA GLN A 536 -11.17 10.56 6.65
C GLN A 536 -10.27 10.63 7.90
N GLY A 537 -9.57 11.76 8.10
CA GLY A 537 -8.56 11.94 9.12
C GLY A 537 -9.09 12.53 10.43
N LEU A 538 -8.26 12.47 11.46
CA LEU A 538 -8.60 12.97 12.81
C LEU A 538 -8.82 14.50 12.83
N GLY A 539 -8.07 15.27 12.03
CA GLY A 539 -8.26 16.71 11.87
C GLY A 539 -9.62 17.06 11.26
N ASP A 540 -10.11 16.24 10.34
CA ASP A 540 -11.42 16.43 9.72
C ASP A 540 -12.54 16.28 10.75
N MET A 541 -12.45 15.28 11.61
CA MET A 541 -13.39 15.10 12.71
C MET A 541 -13.42 16.34 13.61
N LEU A 542 -12.25 16.79 14.08
CA LEU A 542 -12.12 17.97 14.93
C LEU A 542 -12.68 19.24 14.28
N GLN A 543 -12.50 19.40 12.97
CA GLN A 543 -13.04 20.54 12.26
C GLN A 543 -14.56 20.46 12.11
N PHE A 544 -15.09 19.34 11.63
CA PHE A 544 -16.47 19.28 11.15
C PHE A 544 -17.51 18.90 12.22
N VAL A 545 -17.10 18.45 13.41
CA VAL A 545 -18.05 18.31 14.54
C VAL A 545 -18.78 19.62 14.90
N ARG A 546 -18.25 20.78 14.48
CA ARG A 546 -18.91 22.09 14.58
C ARG A 546 -20.29 22.16 13.91
N TYR A 547 -20.61 21.25 13.00
CA TYR A 547 -21.92 21.18 12.35
C TYR A 547 -22.95 20.38 13.16
N LEU A 548 -22.52 19.58 14.14
CA LEU A 548 -23.44 18.75 14.94
C LEU A 548 -24.50 19.58 15.70
N PRO A 549 -24.20 20.77 16.27
CA PRO A 549 -25.25 21.62 16.83
C PRO A 549 -26.32 22.05 15.83
N MET A 550 -25.93 22.30 14.57
CA MET A 550 -26.88 22.66 13.51
C MET A 550 -27.75 21.47 13.12
N VAL A 551 -27.19 20.25 13.12
CA VAL A 551 -27.94 19.01 12.92
C VAL A 551 -28.92 18.79 14.07
N LYS A 552 -28.47 18.91 15.32
CA LYS A 552 -29.31 18.73 16.52
C LYS A 552 -30.51 19.67 16.53
N ALA A 553 -30.34 20.89 16.02
CA ALA A 553 -31.42 21.88 15.92
C ALA A 553 -32.59 21.46 14.99
N LEU A 554 -32.39 20.46 14.12
CA LEU A 554 -33.45 19.95 13.22
C LEU A 554 -34.38 18.91 13.89
N GLY A 555 -34.10 18.56 15.15
CA GLY A 555 -34.90 17.68 15.99
C GLY A 555 -34.67 16.18 15.73
N GLY A 556 -34.81 15.37 16.79
CA GLY A 556 -34.54 13.92 16.79
C GLY A 556 -33.38 13.53 17.71
N THR A 557 -32.95 12.27 17.59
CA THR A 557 -31.82 11.71 18.34
C THR A 557 -30.58 11.71 17.45
N LEU A 558 -29.55 12.49 17.83
CA LEU A 558 -28.29 12.59 17.11
C LEU A 558 -27.26 11.66 17.72
N ILE A 559 -26.77 10.73 16.91
CA ILE A 559 -25.74 9.78 17.27
C ILE A 559 -24.48 10.13 16.51
N PHE A 560 -23.37 10.28 17.23
CA PHE A 560 -22.08 10.48 16.61
C PHE A 560 -21.21 9.24 16.77
N ALA A 561 -20.93 8.57 15.65
CA ALA A 561 -20.03 7.44 15.60
C ALA A 561 -18.62 7.92 15.25
N THR A 562 -17.67 7.76 16.18
CA THR A 562 -16.28 8.23 16.04
C THR A 562 -15.28 7.15 16.42
N VAL A 563 -13.99 7.43 16.27
CA VAL A 563 -12.90 6.49 16.58
C VAL A 563 -12.42 6.62 18.03
N LYS A 564 -11.89 5.53 18.60
CA LYS A 564 -11.40 5.44 19.98
C LYS A 564 -10.56 6.65 20.46
N PRO A 565 -9.57 7.18 19.70
CA PRO A 565 -8.78 8.35 20.14
C PRO A 565 -9.57 9.66 20.34
N MET A 566 -10.83 9.71 19.91
CA MET A 566 -11.69 10.89 19.98
C MET A 566 -12.78 10.78 21.04
N ILE A 567 -13.06 9.59 21.56
CA ILE A 567 -14.20 9.33 22.45
C ILE A 567 -14.15 10.22 23.70
N ARG A 568 -13.00 10.28 24.40
CA ARG A 568 -12.88 11.06 25.63
C ARG A 568 -12.98 12.58 25.40
N LEU A 569 -12.57 13.06 24.23
CA LEU A 569 -12.66 14.48 23.86
C LEU A 569 -14.10 14.88 23.54
N PHE A 570 -14.87 14.00 22.91
CA PHE A 570 -16.23 14.29 22.46
C PHE A 570 -17.32 13.89 23.44
N LYS A 571 -16.96 13.33 24.61
CA LYS A 571 -17.91 12.82 25.62
C LYS A 571 -18.90 13.88 26.11
N ASP A 572 -18.49 15.14 26.16
CA ASP A 572 -19.28 16.27 26.69
C ASP A 572 -19.84 17.18 25.59
N LEU A 573 -20.02 16.67 24.36
CA LEU A 573 -20.66 17.44 23.28
C LEU A 573 -22.18 17.52 23.51
N ASP A 574 -22.68 18.64 24.00
CA ASP A 574 -24.12 18.90 24.25
C ASP A 574 -25.04 18.61 23.05
N SER A 575 -24.52 18.70 21.83
CA SER A 575 -25.30 18.44 20.61
C SER A 575 -25.53 16.94 20.32
N VAL A 576 -24.78 16.05 20.96
CA VAL A 576 -24.78 14.61 20.69
C VAL A 576 -25.51 13.87 21.81
N ASP A 577 -26.55 13.11 21.47
CA ASP A 577 -27.30 12.32 22.46
C ASP A 577 -26.60 10.99 22.78
N GLU A 578 -25.91 10.41 21.79
CA GLU A 578 -25.19 9.14 21.93
C GLU A 578 -23.86 9.19 21.17
N LEU A 579 -22.77 8.84 21.83
CA LEU A 579 -21.43 8.77 21.25
C LEU A 579 -21.01 7.30 21.16
N ILE A 580 -20.68 6.85 19.94
CA ILE A 580 -20.35 5.43 19.67
C ILE A 580 -18.92 5.32 19.17
N ASP A 581 -18.19 4.29 19.64
CA ASP A 581 -16.93 3.86 19.04
C ASP A 581 -17.22 2.96 17.83
N VAL A 582 -16.83 3.41 16.64
CA VAL A 582 -17.03 2.69 15.37
C VAL A 582 -16.41 1.30 15.34
N SER A 583 -15.45 0.99 16.21
CA SER A 583 -14.87 -0.35 16.34
C SER A 583 -15.83 -1.37 16.95
N GLN A 584 -16.86 -0.92 17.68
CA GLN A 584 -17.78 -1.80 18.41
C GLN A 584 -18.93 -2.37 17.56
N LYS A 585 -18.94 -2.08 16.23
CA LYS A 585 -19.90 -2.63 15.23
C LYS A 585 -21.35 -2.67 15.71
N ALA A 586 -21.89 -1.54 16.19
CA ALA A 586 -23.32 -1.43 16.40
C ALA A 586 -24.06 -1.53 15.05
N GLN A 587 -25.13 -2.33 14.99
CA GLN A 587 -26.02 -2.41 13.83
C GLN A 587 -27.21 -1.46 14.07
N PRO A 588 -27.37 -0.40 13.27
CA PRO A 588 -28.52 0.49 13.37
C PRO A 588 -29.83 -0.17 12.92
N GLU A 589 -30.97 0.42 13.29
CA GLU A 589 -32.30 0.00 12.85
C GLU A 589 -32.59 0.46 11.39
N SER A 590 -33.56 -0.18 10.73
CA SER A 590 -33.80 -0.01 9.27
C SER A 590 -34.41 1.34 8.86
N ASP A 591 -35.12 2.02 9.77
CA ASP A 591 -35.90 3.23 9.45
C ASP A 591 -35.20 4.55 9.83
N ASP A 592 -34.03 4.44 10.45
CA ASP A 592 -33.15 5.55 10.85
C ASP A 592 -32.35 6.11 9.65
N TYR A 593 -31.65 7.22 9.86
CA TYR A 593 -30.82 7.84 8.83
C TYR A 593 -29.32 7.78 9.14
N TYR A 594 -28.49 7.86 8.10
CA TYR A 594 -27.04 8.04 8.26
C TYR A 594 -26.48 9.16 7.37
N ILE A 595 -25.37 9.77 7.80
CA ILE A 595 -24.61 10.71 6.97
C ILE A 595 -23.11 10.74 7.34
N PRO A 596 -22.21 10.80 6.34
CA PRO A 596 -20.79 11.09 6.55
C PRO A 596 -20.57 12.55 6.98
N LEU A 597 -19.74 12.77 8.01
CA LEU A 597 -19.53 14.08 8.65
C LEU A 597 -19.17 15.23 7.66
N LEU A 598 -18.36 14.98 6.64
CA LEU A 598 -17.92 15.98 5.65
C LEU A 598 -18.96 16.21 4.54
N SER A 599 -20.10 15.54 4.60
CA SER A 599 -21.27 15.90 3.77
C SER A 599 -22.06 17.06 4.38
N LEU A 600 -21.93 17.31 5.68
CA LEU A 600 -22.70 18.35 6.38
C LEU A 600 -22.50 19.76 5.81
N PRO A 601 -21.30 20.21 5.43
CA PRO A 601 -21.12 21.52 4.77
C PRO A 601 -21.95 21.66 3.50
N GLY A 602 -22.07 20.59 2.70
CA GLY A 602 -22.93 20.58 1.51
C GLY A 602 -24.42 20.66 1.84
N ILE A 603 -24.87 19.91 2.86
CA ILE A 603 -26.27 19.95 3.34
C ILE A 603 -26.65 21.35 3.83
N PHE A 604 -25.77 22.01 4.59
CA PHE A 604 -25.99 23.35 5.11
C PHE A 604 -25.59 24.46 4.13
N GLN A 605 -25.21 24.12 2.89
CA GLN A 605 -24.83 25.06 1.84
C GLN A 605 -23.78 26.08 2.32
N THR A 606 -22.75 25.57 3.01
CA THR A 606 -21.70 26.40 3.57
C THR A 606 -20.98 27.17 2.47
N THR A 607 -20.91 28.48 2.64
CA THR A 607 -20.09 29.42 1.87
C THR A 607 -19.03 30.02 2.80
N LEU A 608 -18.04 30.75 2.26
CA LEU A 608 -17.09 31.49 3.10
C LEU A 608 -17.73 32.40 4.15
N LYS A 609 -18.93 32.93 3.87
CA LYS A 609 -19.66 33.82 4.78
C LYS A 609 -20.51 33.07 5.82
N SER A 610 -20.84 31.80 5.57
CA SER A 610 -21.71 30.99 6.43
C SER A 610 -20.99 29.86 7.14
N ILE A 611 -19.65 29.82 7.11
CA ILE A 611 -18.87 28.91 7.95
C ILE A 611 -19.29 29.11 9.41
N PRO A 612 -19.66 28.03 10.14
CA PRO A 612 -19.89 28.11 11.58
C PRO A 612 -18.56 28.28 12.30
N ALA A 613 -18.05 29.51 12.32
CA ALA A 613 -16.71 29.87 12.81
C ALA A 613 -16.66 30.20 14.31
N ARG A 614 -17.78 30.01 15.04
CA ARG A 614 -17.84 30.29 16.48
C ARG A 614 -16.93 29.31 17.24
N ILE A 615 -16.00 29.88 17.99
CA ILE A 615 -15.04 29.18 18.85
C ILE A 615 -15.10 29.76 20.27
N PRO A 616 -14.75 28.99 21.31
CA PRO A 616 -14.46 27.56 21.27
C PRO A 616 -15.72 26.70 21.04
N TYR A 617 -15.53 25.53 20.42
CA TYR A 617 -16.56 24.47 20.33
C TYR A 617 -16.04 23.10 20.78
N LEU A 618 -14.78 23.03 21.22
CA LEU A 618 -14.19 21.88 21.90
C LEU A 618 -13.49 22.37 23.17
N PHE A 619 -13.52 21.54 24.21
CA PHE A 619 -13.04 21.90 25.54
C PHE A 619 -12.20 20.76 26.12
N ALA A 620 -11.20 21.11 26.92
CA ALA A 620 -10.40 20.15 27.66
C ALA A 620 -11.06 19.82 29.01
N ASP A 621 -10.89 18.59 29.48
CA ASP A 621 -11.34 18.18 30.81
C ASP A 621 -10.44 18.83 31.89
N GLU A 622 -11.05 19.63 32.77
CA GLU A 622 -10.35 20.44 33.78
C GLU A 622 -9.46 19.61 34.71
N SER A 623 -9.83 18.36 35.00
CA SER A 623 -9.05 17.48 35.87
C SER A 623 -7.72 17.07 35.22
N ILE A 624 -7.74 16.83 33.91
CA ILE A 624 -6.55 16.51 33.12
C ILE A 624 -5.70 17.77 32.93
N VAL A 625 -6.33 18.93 32.70
CA VAL A 625 -5.65 20.23 32.57
C VAL A 625 -4.82 20.53 33.82
N ALA A 626 -5.38 20.35 35.01
CA ALA A 626 -4.67 20.56 36.27
C ALA A 626 -3.46 19.62 36.43
N THR A 627 -3.61 18.37 35.98
CA THR A 627 -2.52 17.38 36.00
C THR A 627 -1.36 17.81 35.11
N TRP A 628 -1.63 18.27 33.89
CA TRP A 628 -0.59 18.77 32.98
C TRP A 628 0.01 20.09 33.41
N LYS A 629 -0.78 20.99 34.02
CA LYS A 629 -0.28 22.26 34.54
C LYS A 629 0.87 22.09 35.52
N ALA A 630 0.79 21.07 36.39
CA ALA A 630 1.84 20.75 37.34
C ALA A 630 3.13 20.23 36.69
N ARG A 631 3.03 19.68 35.46
CA ARG A 631 4.14 19.10 34.70
C ARG A 631 4.80 20.10 33.75
N LEU A 632 4.04 21.07 33.27
CA LEU A 632 4.52 22.11 32.35
C LEU A 632 5.28 23.20 33.13
N SER A 633 6.51 22.87 33.54
CA SER A 633 7.48 23.80 34.12
C SER A 633 8.04 24.75 33.08
N GLY A 634 8.32 26.00 33.47
CA GLY A 634 8.86 27.03 32.58
C GLY A 634 8.28 28.40 32.89
N SER A 635 9.06 29.45 32.62
CA SER A 635 8.64 30.85 32.74
C SER A 635 8.62 31.52 31.36
N GLY A 636 7.94 32.65 31.27
CA GLY A 636 7.73 33.34 30.00
C GLY A 636 6.64 32.69 29.14
N LEU A 637 6.72 32.91 27.83
CA LEU A 637 5.70 32.48 26.87
C LEU A 637 5.82 30.98 26.58
N LYS A 638 4.76 30.21 26.87
CA LYS A 638 4.71 28.76 26.68
C LYS A 638 4.22 28.41 25.28
N VAL A 639 5.09 27.81 24.47
CA VAL A 639 4.83 27.55 23.05
C VAL A 639 4.83 26.04 22.77
N GLY A 640 3.71 25.53 22.27
CA GLY A 640 3.60 24.16 21.76
C GLY A 640 4.10 24.05 20.33
N LEU A 641 4.84 22.99 19.99
CA LEU A 641 5.43 22.77 18.67
C LEU A 641 5.03 21.41 18.06
N VAL A 642 4.62 21.43 16.80
CA VAL A 642 4.41 20.25 15.95
C VAL A 642 5.06 20.51 14.58
N TRP A 643 5.99 19.67 14.17
CA TRP A 643 6.87 19.92 13.02
C TRP A 643 6.72 18.93 11.86
N ALA A 644 5.98 17.83 12.04
CA ALA A 644 5.86 16.80 11.02
C ALA A 644 4.45 16.21 10.92
N GLY A 645 3.99 16.06 9.68
CA GLY A 645 2.68 15.51 9.37
C GLY A 645 2.74 14.00 9.39
N THR A 646 1.81 13.35 8.69
CA THR A 646 1.98 11.91 8.42
C THR A 646 3.17 11.69 7.49
N VAL A 647 3.87 10.56 7.68
CA VAL A 647 5.01 10.15 6.83
C VAL A 647 4.63 10.09 5.34
N THR A 648 3.36 9.86 5.05
CA THR A 648 2.81 9.78 3.70
C THR A 648 2.69 11.13 2.96
N ASP A 649 2.88 12.27 3.64
CA ASP A 649 2.91 13.59 2.98
C ASP A 649 4.12 14.40 3.48
N PRO A 650 5.31 14.18 2.89
CA PRO A 650 6.53 14.86 3.32
C PRO A 650 6.51 16.37 3.04
N ARG A 651 5.64 16.83 2.13
CA ARG A 651 5.55 18.26 1.73
C ARG A 651 5.11 19.15 2.88
N ARG A 652 4.34 18.60 3.83
CA ARG A 652 3.87 19.28 5.04
C ARG A 652 4.74 19.03 6.26
N SER A 653 5.99 18.60 6.10
CA SER A 653 6.89 18.30 7.21
C SER A 653 8.22 19.05 7.05
N LEU A 654 8.84 19.39 8.18
CA LEU A 654 10.19 19.94 8.23
C LEU A 654 10.97 19.38 9.44
N PRO A 655 12.31 19.22 9.33
CA PRO A 655 13.11 18.74 10.45
C PRO A 655 13.02 19.67 11.66
N LEU A 656 12.96 19.12 12.88
CA LEU A 656 12.91 19.89 14.12
C LEU A 656 14.06 20.91 14.23
N ALA A 657 15.26 20.56 13.76
CA ALA A 657 16.43 21.43 13.78
C ALA A 657 16.23 22.76 13.04
N LYS A 658 15.27 22.85 12.09
CA LYS A 658 14.92 24.11 11.43
C LYS A 658 14.33 25.14 12.41
N PHE A 659 13.77 24.72 13.54
CA PHE A 659 13.25 25.61 14.58
C PHE A 659 14.31 26.19 15.52
N ARG A 660 15.61 25.96 15.28
CA ARG A 660 16.69 26.58 16.07
C ARG A 660 16.56 28.10 16.25
N PRO A 661 16.25 28.91 15.22
CA PRO A 661 16.06 30.36 15.40
C PRO A 661 14.92 30.72 16.35
N VAL A 662 13.89 29.87 16.43
CA VAL A 662 12.76 30.03 17.35
C VAL A 662 13.17 29.66 18.78
N ALA A 663 13.89 28.55 18.95
CA ALA A 663 14.34 28.08 20.26
C ALA A 663 15.34 29.02 20.96
N GLN A 664 16.05 29.86 20.20
CA GLN A 664 17.02 30.81 20.73
C GLN A 664 16.40 32.13 21.22
N ILE A 665 15.08 32.33 21.06
CA ILE A 665 14.40 33.54 21.52
C ILE A 665 14.28 33.50 23.05
N ALA A 666 14.88 34.49 23.72
CA ALA A 666 14.84 34.60 25.17
C ALA A 666 13.40 34.77 25.69
N GLY A 667 13.08 34.10 26.80
CA GLY A 667 11.76 34.17 27.44
C GLY A 667 10.71 33.23 26.86
N LEU A 668 11.10 32.24 26.06
CA LEU A 668 10.23 31.17 25.59
C LEU A 668 10.47 29.87 26.36
N SER A 669 9.40 29.12 26.59
CA SER A 669 9.46 27.71 26.98
C SER A 669 8.82 26.87 25.86
N LEU A 670 9.60 25.97 25.23
CA LEU A 670 9.13 25.15 24.12
C LEU A 670 8.68 23.77 24.58
N TYR A 671 7.53 23.33 24.06
CA TYR A 671 6.92 22.04 24.36
C TYR A 671 6.58 21.26 23.09
N GLY A 672 7.11 20.05 22.94
CA GLY A 672 6.81 19.18 21.81
C GLY A 672 5.47 18.47 21.98
N LEU A 673 4.57 18.66 20.99
CA LEU A 673 3.26 18.00 20.91
C LEU A 673 3.21 16.94 19.80
N GLN A 674 4.34 16.68 19.15
CA GLN A 674 4.45 15.72 18.03
C GLN A 674 4.20 14.29 18.51
N LYS A 675 3.40 13.53 17.77
CA LYS A 675 3.13 12.11 18.02
C LYS A 675 3.56 11.24 16.83
N GLY A 676 3.79 9.96 17.09
CA GLY A 676 4.11 8.94 16.09
C GLY A 676 5.60 8.91 15.73
N ILE A 677 5.93 8.29 14.60
CA ILE A 677 7.32 8.06 14.15
C ILE A 677 8.14 9.36 14.14
N SER A 678 7.55 10.49 13.75
CA SER A 678 8.28 11.76 13.74
C SER A 678 8.61 12.32 15.12
N ALA A 679 7.94 11.84 16.17
CA ALA A 679 8.29 12.14 17.56
C ALA A 679 9.49 11.31 18.04
N GLU A 680 9.66 10.09 17.51
CA GLU A 680 10.82 9.21 17.79
C GLU A 680 12.13 9.83 17.30
N GLN A 681 12.08 10.80 16.37
CA GLN A 681 13.26 11.59 15.99
C GLN A 681 13.98 12.18 17.21
N ILE A 682 13.25 12.67 18.22
CA ILE A 682 13.85 13.20 19.45
C ILE A 682 14.45 12.08 20.31
N GLU A 683 13.83 10.90 20.33
CA GLU A 683 14.30 9.76 21.14
C GLU A 683 15.54 9.10 20.54
N VAL A 684 15.61 9.03 19.21
CA VAL A 684 16.70 8.38 18.45
C VAL A 684 17.85 9.34 18.17
N GLU A 685 17.56 10.54 17.67
CA GLU A 685 18.58 11.53 17.27
C GLU A 685 18.92 12.53 18.39
N GLY A 686 18.11 12.57 19.45
CA GLY A 686 18.20 13.58 20.50
C GLY A 686 17.56 14.91 20.12
N VAL A 687 17.46 15.82 21.09
CA VAL A 687 17.10 17.22 20.83
C VAL A 687 18.25 17.87 20.04
N PRO A 688 17.98 18.56 18.91
CA PRO A 688 19.03 19.21 18.13
C PRO A 688 19.87 20.18 18.97
N GLU A 689 21.18 20.20 18.74
CA GLU A 689 22.09 21.10 19.45
C GLU A 689 21.61 22.57 19.39
N GLY A 690 21.64 23.26 20.52
CA GLY A 690 21.21 24.65 20.64
C GLY A 690 19.69 24.84 20.81
N MET A 691 18.93 23.77 21.07
CA MET A 691 17.50 23.83 21.39
C MET A 691 17.23 23.23 22.78
N GLU A 692 16.27 23.81 23.48
CA GLU A 692 15.67 23.23 24.68
C GLU A 692 14.18 23.04 24.42
N ILE A 693 13.70 21.80 24.46
CA ILE A 693 12.29 21.45 24.22
C ILE A 693 11.90 20.28 25.11
N SER A 694 10.78 20.41 25.82
CA SER A 694 10.20 19.31 26.60
C SER A 694 9.15 18.59 25.73
N ASN A 695 9.43 17.36 25.31
CA ASN A 695 8.54 16.62 24.41
C ASN A 695 7.60 15.69 25.19
N PHE A 696 6.29 15.82 24.98
CA PHE A 696 5.28 15.04 25.71
C PHE A 696 4.41 14.16 24.80
N GLY A 697 4.56 14.26 23.48
CA GLY A 697 3.59 13.68 22.56
C GLY A 697 3.45 12.15 22.60
N GLN A 698 4.49 11.43 23.03
CA GLN A 698 4.43 9.97 23.24
C GLN A 698 3.65 9.59 24.50
N GLU A 699 3.47 10.51 25.44
CA GLU A 699 2.70 10.26 26.66
C GLU A 699 1.19 10.45 26.46
N PHE A 700 0.76 11.03 25.34
CA PHE A 700 -0.64 11.30 25.07
C PHE A 700 -1.38 10.00 24.72
N LYS A 701 -2.33 9.62 25.56
CA LYS A 701 -3.18 8.44 25.32
C LYS A 701 -4.12 8.68 24.15
N ASP A 702 -4.75 9.86 24.14
CA ASP A 702 -5.76 10.27 23.17
C ASP A 702 -5.81 11.80 23.02
N PHE A 703 -6.76 12.32 22.24
CA PHE A 703 -6.87 13.77 22.00
C PHE A 703 -7.35 14.59 23.20
N ALA A 704 -7.91 13.97 24.24
CA ALA A 704 -8.24 14.71 25.46
C ALA A 704 -6.98 15.05 26.27
N ASP A 705 -5.92 14.23 26.23
CA ASP A 705 -4.62 14.60 26.79
C ASP A 705 -3.99 15.75 25.99
N THR A 706 -4.05 15.67 24.65
CA THR A 706 -3.56 16.74 23.78
C THR A 706 -4.28 18.06 24.04
N ALA A 707 -5.62 18.04 24.20
CA ALA A 707 -6.41 19.21 24.55
C ALA A 707 -5.99 19.78 25.90
N ALA A 708 -5.82 18.94 26.92
CA ALA A 708 -5.43 19.37 28.26
C ALA A 708 -4.04 20.02 28.30
N VAL A 709 -3.09 19.56 27.48
CA VAL A 709 -1.79 20.21 27.33
C VAL A 709 -1.95 21.56 26.61
N ILE A 710 -2.66 21.60 25.49
CA ILE A 710 -2.92 22.83 24.72
C ILE A 710 -3.54 23.92 25.60
N GLU A 711 -4.45 23.56 26.50
CA GLU A 711 -5.11 24.51 27.41
C GLU A 711 -4.11 25.30 28.27
N ASN A 712 -3.01 24.65 28.67
CA ASN A 712 -1.94 25.20 29.49
C ASN A 712 -0.86 25.98 28.70
N LEU A 713 -1.00 26.10 27.38
CA LEU A 713 -0.06 26.78 26.50
C LEU A 713 -0.63 28.13 26.02
N ASP A 714 0.26 29.06 25.72
CA ASP A 714 -0.09 30.42 25.27
C ASP A 714 -0.21 30.50 23.75
N LEU A 715 0.61 29.73 23.03
CA LEU A 715 0.65 29.68 21.57
C LEU A 715 0.95 28.27 21.08
N ILE A 716 0.29 27.85 20.00
CA ILE A 716 0.61 26.62 19.28
C ILE A 716 1.22 26.97 17.93
N ILE A 717 2.43 26.49 17.65
CA ILE A 717 3.07 26.54 16.34
C ILE A 717 3.00 25.15 15.75
N SER A 718 2.30 25.01 14.63
CA SER A 718 2.03 23.70 14.04
C SER A 718 2.10 23.79 12.53
N ILE A 719 2.60 22.75 11.90
CA ILE A 719 2.25 22.43 10.50
C ILE A 719 0.80 21.90 10.40
N ASP A 720 0.26 21.76 9.19
CA ASP A 720 -1.11 21.28 8.96
C ASP A 720 -1.38 19.86 9.50
N THR A 721 -1.92 19.79 10.72
CA THR A 721 -2.16 18.56 11.48
C THR A 721 -3.42 18.65 12.34
N SER A 722 -3.87 17.50 12.87
CA SER A 722 -4.98 17.43 13.83
C SER A 722 -4.77 18.29 15.08
N VAL A 723 -3.52 18.52 15.50
CA VAL A 723 -3.22 19.37 16.67
C VAL A 723 -3.58 20.82 16.38
N ALA A 724 -3.29 21.31 15.16
CA ALA A 724 -3.71 22.64 14.72
C ALA A 724 -5.23 22.78 14.77
N HIS A 725 -5.96 21.81 14.19
CA HIS A 725 -7.43 21.81 14.20
C HIS A 725 -8.02 21.79 15.62
N LEU A 726 -7.45 20.99 16.53
CA LEU A 726 -7.88 20.95 17.92
C LEU A 726 -7.65 22.30 18.62
N ALA A 727 -6.45 22.87 18.52
CA ALA A 727 -6.14 24.16 19.14
C ALA A 727 -7.02 25.29 18.60
N GLY A 728 -7.28 25.31 17.28
CA GLY A 728 -8.20 26.25 16.66
C GLY A 728 -9.64 26.07 17.13
N ALA A 729 -10.10 24.82 17.28
CA ALA A 729 -11.44 24.51 17.77
C ALA A 729 -11.65 24.93 19.24
N MET A 730 -10.59 24.88 20.04
CA MET A 730 -10.53 25.37 21.42
C MET A 730 -10.34 26.90 21.49
N GLY A 731 -10.21 27.58 20.35
CA GLY A 731 -10.03 29.03 20.28
C GLY A 731 -8.68 29.53 20.79
N LYS A 732 -7.68 28.65 20.88
CA LYS A 732 -6.32 29.02 21.27
C LYS A 732 -5.61 29.74 20.12
N PRO A 733 -4.63 30.63 20.41
CA PRO A 733 -3.76 31.18 19.38
C PRO A 733 -2.97 30.08 18.68
N VAL A 734 -3.02 30.06 17.34
CA VAL A 734 -2.24 29.10 16.54
C VAL A 734 -1.53 29.80 15.40
N TRP A 735 -0.26 29.50 15.21
CA TRP A 735 0.49 29.84 14.01
C TRP A 735 0.67 28.58 13.17
N LEU A 736 -0.03 28.55 12.04
CA LEU A 736 -0.06 27.41 11.13
C LEU A 736 0.93 27.60 9.99
N LEU A 737 1.85 26.65 9.85
CA LEU A 737 2.86 26.60 8.80
C LEU A 737 2.33 25.75 7.64
N LEU A 738 2.16 26.37 6.48
CA LEU A 738 1.56 25.76 5.31
C LEU A 738 2.60 25.51 4.22
N PRO A 739 2.53 24.33 3.55
CA PRO A 739 3.32 24.09 2.35
C PRO A 739 2.89 25.03 1.21
N PHE A 740 3.69 25.06 0.14
CA PHE A 740 3.43 25.92 -1.01
C PHE A 740 2.02 25.74 -1.60
N SER A 741 1.62 24.49 -1.86
CA SER A 741 0.23 24.14 -2.19
C SER A 741 -0.47 23.61 -0.93
N PRO A 742 -1.35 24.40 -0.29
CA PRO A 742 -1.98 24.03 0.98
C PRO A 742 -3.21 23.14 0.75
N ASP A 743 -3.69 22.51 1.82
CA ASP A 743 -5.04 21.94 1.83
C ASP A 743 -6.10 23.03 1.59
N TRP A 744 -7.20 22.65 0.94
CA TRP A 744 -8.26 23.56 0.51
C TRP A 744 -8.89 24.36 1.68
N ARG A 745 -8.83 23.83 2.91
CA ARG A 745 -9.36 24.50 4.12
C ARG A 745 -8.70 25.85 4.38
N TRP A 746 -7.45 25.99 3.95
CA TRP A 746 -6.64 27.17 4.25
C TRP A 746 -6.70 28.24 3.16
N LEU A 747 -7.37 27.96 2.03
CA LEU A 747 -7.51 28.87 0.89
C LEU A 747 -6.17 29.41 0.34
N LEU A 748 -6.25 30.34 -0.62
CA LEU A 748 -5.12 30.98 -1.27
C LEU A 748 -5.02 32.46 -0.92
N GLY A 749 -3.78 32.97 -0.79
CA GLY A 749 -3.50 34.41 -0.71
C GLY A 749 -3.90 35.09 0.60
N ARG A 750 -4.03 34.35 1.70
CA ARG A 750 -4.48 34.89 3.00
C ARG A 750 -3.61 34.43 4.17
N ASN A 751 -3.50 35.26 5.19
CA ASN A 751 -2.76 34.93 6.42
C ASN A 751 -3.69 34.69 7.63
N ASP A 752 -5.01 34.71 7.42
CA ASP A 752 -6.06 34.40 8.39
C ASP A 752 -6.78 33.09 8.02
N SER A 753 -7.46 32.47 9.00
CA SER A 753 -8.34 31.32 8.74
C SER A 753 -9.81 31.69 8.93
N PRO A 754 -10.67 31.54 7.91
CA PRO A 754 -12.11 31.73 8.07
C PRO A 754 -12.76 30.59 8.90
N TRP A 755 -12.06 29.46 9.06
CA TRP A 755 -12.52 28.35 9.90
C TRP A 755 -12.17 28.54 11.37
N TYR A 756 -11.07 29.23 11.66
CA TYR A 756 -10.54 29.42 13.00
C TYR A 756 -10.02 30.87 13.17
N PRO A 757 -10.87 31.79 13.65
CA PRO A 757 -10.52 33.20 13.79
C PRO A 757 -9.29 33.49 14.67
N SER A 758 -8.89 32.56 15.55
CA SER A 758 -7.71 32.68 16.40
C SER A 758 -6.39 32.29 15.70
N MET A 759 -6.44 31.85 14.44
CA MET A 759 -5.26 31.35 13.72
C MET A 759 -4.62 32.39 12.82
N ARG A 760 -3.29 32.33 12.74
CA ARG A 760 -2.46 33.01 11.76
C ARG A 760 -1.77 31.98 10.86
N LEU A 761 -1.79 32.22 9.56
CA LEU A 761 -1.21 31.34 8.54
C LEU A 761 0.12 31.90 8.02
N PHE A 762 1.13 31.03 7.91
CA PHE A 762 2.43 31.30 7.30
C PHE A 762 2.65 30.34 6.15
N ARG A 763 3.01 30.85 4.97
CA ARG A 763 3.01 30.07 3.72
C ARG A 763 4.39 30.04 3.11
N GLN A 764 4.78 28.89 2.60
CA GLN A 764 5.96 28.81 1.74
C GLN A 764 5.79 29.71 0.51
N PRO A 765 6.79 30.54 0.16
CA PRO A 765 6.76 31.33 -1.07
C PRO A 765 7.08 30.48 -2.31
N SER A 766 7.75 29.34 -2.14
CA SER A 766 8.05 28.37 -3.19
C SER A 766 8.14 26.96 -2.58
N PRO A 767 7.92 25.89 -3.37
CA PRO A 767 7.96 24.51 -2.86
C PRO A 767 9.23 24.21 -2.05
N GLY A 768 9.06 23.85 -0.78
CA GLY A 768 10.16 23.47 0.11
C GLY A 768 10.88 24.61 0.81
N ASP A 769 10.55 25.88 0.54
CA ASP A 769 11.16 27.05 1.22
C ASP A 769 10.58 27.25 2.64
N TRP A 770 10.88 26.30 3.52
CA TRP A 770 10.61 26.40 4.95
C TRP A 770 11.49 27.44 5.64
N ASP A 771 12.66 27.77 5.10
CA ASP A 771 13.58 28.72 5.73
C ASP A 771 13.01 30.13 5.77
N THR A 772 12.31 30.56 4.71
CA THR A 772 11.58 31.83 4.72
C THR A 772 10.46 31.84 5.76
N VAL A 773 9.70 30.75 5.86
CA VAL A 773 8.62 30.60 6.85
C VAL A 773 9.19 30.69 8.27
N ILE A 774 10.27 29.97 8.56
CA ILE A 774 10.92 29.98 9.88
C ILE A 774 11.44 31.38 10.25
N ARG A 775 12.06 32.11 9.31
CA ARG A 775 12.51 33.48 9.56
C ARG A 775 11.36 34.41 9.92
N GLN A 776 10.22 34.30 9.23
CA GLN A 776 9.03 35.11 9.52
C GLN A 776 8.50 34.84 10.92
N ILE A 777 8.29 33.57 11.29
CA ILE A 777 7.78 33.25 12.63
C ILE A 777 8.77 33.64 13.72
N ALA A 778 10.08 33.48 13.51
CA ALA A 778 11.08 33.82 14.52
C ALA A 778 11.09 35.34 14.80
N ALA A 779 10.99 36.17 13.76
CA ALA A 779 10.90 37.62 13.91
C ALA A 779 9.64 38.03 14.67
N GLU A 780 8.48 37.50 14.29
CA GLU A 780 7.22 37.85 14.96
C GLU A 780 7.14 37.35 16.40
N LEU A 781 7.70 36.17 16.68
CA LEU A 781 7.69 35.60 18.03
C LEU A 781 8.63 36.35 18.97
N HIS A 782 9.74 36.86 18.43
CA HIS A 782 10.64 37.73 19.18
C HIS A 782 9.92 38.99 19.67
N ASP A 783 9.13 39.63 18.80
CA ASP A 783 8.35 40.82 19.15
C ASP A 783 7.24 40.52 20.17
N LEU A 784 6.59 39.36 20.05
CA LEU A 784 5.59 38.90 21.00
C LEU A 784 6.20 38.63 22.39
N SER A 785 7.28 37.86 22.45
CA SER A 785 8.02 37.59 23.70
C SER A 785 8.54 38.87 24.36
N PHE A 786 9.02 39.83 23.57
CA PHE A 786 9.46 41.12 24.10
C PHE A 786 8.31 41.93 24.70
N SER A 787 7.14 41.92 24.04
CA SER A 787 5.94 42.61 24.53
C SER A 787 5.38 41.99 25.81
N ASP A 788 5.36 40.66 25.92
CA ASP A 788 4.91 39.97 27.13
C ASP A 788 5.85 40.19 28.30
N ARG A 789 7.18 40.18 28.07
CA ARG A 789 8.15 40.52 29.12
C ARG A 789 7.95 41.93 29.66
N LYS A 790 7.64 42.91 28.80
CA LYS A 790 7.30 44.28 29.24
C LYS A 790 6.00 44.39 30.02
N ARG A 791 5.04 43.48 29.82
CA ARG A 791 3.79 43.45 30.61
C ARG A 791 3.97 42.78 31.97
N ALA A 792 4.95 41.88 32.10
CA ALA A 792 5.23 41.13 33.32
C ALA A 792 6.17 41.86 34.30
N THR A 793 6.92 42.87 33.83
CA THR A 793 7.72 43.81 34.63
C THR A 793 6.91 45.04 34.99
#